data_AF-A0A8K1CA57-F1
#
_entry.id   AF-A0A8K1CA57-F1
#
_cell.length_a   1.000
_cell.length_b   1.000
_cell.length_c   1.000
_cell.angle_alpha   90.00
_cell.angle_beta   90.00
_cell.angle_gamma   90.00
#
_symmetry.space_group_name_H-M   'P 1'
#
loop_
_entity.id
_entity.type
_entity.pdbx_description
1 polymer ?
#
loop_
_entity_poly.entity_id
_entity_poly.type
_entity_poly.pdbx_seq_one_letter_code
_entity_poly.pdbx_strand_id
1 'polypeptide(L)'
;MMTKQMAKHAETQVRASVLSYKPSLSHAVYDTIFSYWRLPVRQKAAIQEKLPRIQVDQVPDVVVSVDWARFLEGLEAVTGEGVSPVQVTWAWALCAEKVFDGCVVPVIHKPSQSLWTDHVLTHATKLWDLLDLLQQERGEYYMSFLILITILERALYDLYHQYAKPSTTPDGKTPRKKNKKKNMILRDLLHSDTLNSVLPEGLMALLRILFLPSGLNIRNLVWHGFMIPAEFPRCFGCLTAILLLELPRYFKAPASSKSSESEPMFRLRWFDERFILPSQLTKRPELTSWVHKHSAAIALSGFVPKGRANLVQKALDALSQDSDEYWFLFAILPVLEHALRVEFVRANNENFEISTEYAVAQIDAYYSTLDGFGQRDKHQVLLHPEVLLDTKPDGEAPSSSTVLNSVYEMLSPAALAVFLDLFMMASGPNVRAKLCHGEADLADLLAVRGDDAKPFSIVTQMLLLAMASVCKLNDSSVSCGTKRPLEGQNESLLSTFETMVTSSFHPFNQLQRLLTTCKQQRTTFATFREQWMDFRVSLIENTADSSAEPMAVVEILRSDEMFGGGQKLTILEKVQRLAEFQVLYSELAALSAAHVKQSKTSFSTQLIGLQEQVARIQTTLADHFQVIHHAVVVSTPSSEAEAISDPDLQRYLLALTDADGLSVSSCMIEILGSIIRSLDTFQARFLALVALIREGKARTNHRRSLLNQVFFLPVFQAIQEVCLGLTEHQIIHLTEVARRKATLRVDTRPLCPLARQFEQLQKKLLQFVTAFEGCTGSSEASQKSGEKALQLASQFFQSKAIRNVLTHTK
;
A
#
# COMPACT_ATOMS: atom_id res chain seq x y z
N MET A 1 -46.64 -33.38 -8.94
CA MET A 1 -46.91 -32.39 -10.01
C MET A 1 -46.33 -31.01 -9.68
N MET A 2 -46.49 -30.49 -8.45
CA MET A 2 -45.86 -29.25 -7.98
C MET A 2 -44.32 -29.23 -8.12
N THR A 3 -43.62 -30.34 -7.89
CA THR A 3 -42.15 -30.44 -8.05
C THR A 3 -41.68 -30.31 -9.51
N LYS A 4 -42.45 -30.80 -10.48
CA LYS A 4 -42.15 -30.61 -11.92
C LYS A 4 -42.46 -29.19 -12.38
N GLN A 5 -43.44 -28.53 -11.74
CA GLN A 5 -43.83 -27.16 -12.07
C GLN A 5 -42.84 -26.14 -11.49
N MET A 6 -42.26 -26.40 -10.30
CA MET A 6 -41.17 -25.61 -9.73
C MET A 6 -39.86 -25.77 -10.51
N ALA A 7 -39.53 -26.98 -10.98
CA ALA A 7 -38.36 -27.21 -11.84
C ALA A 7 -38.49 -26.50 -13.20
N LYS A 8 -39.69 -26.50 -13.78
CA LYS A 8 -39.97 -25.79 -15.04
C LYS A 8 -39.98 -24.27 -14.85
N HIS A 9 -40.40 -23.76 -13.69
CA HIS A 9 -40.32 -22.33 -13.35
C HIS A 9 -38.87 -21.88 -13.11
N ALA A 10 -38.05 -22.71 -12.46
CA ALA A 10 -36.61 -22.50 -12.33
C ALA A 10 -35.90 -22.54 -13.69
N GLU A 11 -36.20 -23.49 -14.58
CA GLU A 11 -35.68 -23.51 -15.97
C GLU A 11 -36.12 -22.28 -16.79
N THR A 12 -37.33 -21.77 -16.55
CA THR A 12 -37.86 -20.59 -17.26
C THR A 12 -37.24 -19.29 -16.71
N GLN A 13 -36.97 -19.20 -15.40
CA GLN A 13 -36.16 -18.12 -14.81
C GLN A 13 -34.69 -18.19 -15.24
N VAL A 14 -34.11 -19.39 -15.38
CA VAL A 14 -32.76 -19.59 -15.94
C VAL A 14 -32.73 -19.15 -17.40
N ARG A 15 -33.71 -19.52 -18.23
CA ARG A 15 -33.80 -19.05 -19.63
C ARG A 15 -34.07 -17.55 -19.78
N ALA A 16 -34.86 -16.94 -18.90
CA ALA A 16 -35.07 -15.49 -18.88
C ALA A 16 -33.86 -14.71 -18.33
N SER A 17 -33.06 -15.31 -17.46
CA SER A 17 -31.86 -14.70 -16.85
C SER A 17 -30.58 -14.86 -17.69
N VAL A 18 -30.52 -15.86 -18.58
CA VAL A 18 -29.49 -15.96 -19.63
C VAL A 18 -29.57 -14.80 -20.62
N LEU A 19 -30.75 -14.19 -20.78
CA LEU A 19 -30.96 -13.00 -21.61
C LEU A 19 -30.60 -11.67 -20.92
N SER A 20 -30.14 -11.69 -19.66
CA SER A 20 -29.79 -10.46 -18.90
C SER A 20 -28.29 -10.14 -18.87
N TYR A 21 -27.50 -10.71 -19.78
CA TYR A 21 -26.09 -10.37 -19.92
C TYR A 21 -25.98 -8.89 -20.35
N LYS A 22 -25.39 -8.05 -19.51
CA LYS A 22 -24.98 -6.70 -19.90
C LYS A 22 -23.56 -6.80 -20.47
N PRO A 23 -23.35 -6.55 -21.77
CA PRO A 23 -22.01 -6.55 -22.35
C PRO A 23 -21.16 -5.48 -21.68
N SER A 24 -19.93 -5.84 -21.31
CA SER A 24 -18.95 -4.87 -20.82
C SER A 24 -18.09 -4.31 -21.96
N LEU A 25 -18.39 -4.69 -23.21
CA LEU A 25 -17.80 -4.13 -24.41
C LEU A 25 -18.84 -3.24 -25.09
N SER A 26 -18.44 -2.03 -25.50
CA SER A 26 -19.27 -1.23 -26.40
C SER A 26 -19.47 -1.97 -27.74
N HIS A 27 -20.54 -1.64 -28.46
CA HIS A 27 -20.79 -2.22 -29.79
C HIS A 27 -19.60 -2.03 -30.73
N ALA A 28 -18.96 -0.86 -30.72
CA ALA A 28 -17.79 -0.58 -31.56
C ALA A 28 -16.59 -1.47 -31.22
N VAL A 29 -16.30 -1.67 -29.93
CA VAL A 29 -15.23 -2.58 -29.49
C VAL A 29 -15.54 -4.02 -29.87
N TYR A 30 -16.76 -4.49 -29.60
CA TYR A 30 -17.20 -5.83 -29.98
C TYR A 30 -17.08 -6.06 -31.50
N ASP A 31 -17.56 -5.11 -32.30
CA ASP A 31 -17.48 -5.15 -33.76
C ASP A 31 -16.04 -5.22 -34.26
N THR A 32 -15.15 -4.44 -33.66
CA THR A 32 -13.73 -4.41 -34.03
C THR A 32 -13.06 -5.74 -33.70
N ILE A 33 -13.26 -6.23 -32.47
CA ILE A 33 -12.67 -7.51 -32.00
C ILE A 33 -13.16 -8.66 -32.88
N PHE A 34 -14.46 -8.77 -33.16
CA PHE A 34 -15.00 -9.91 -33.91
C PHE A 34 -15.10 -9.68 -35.43
N SER A 35 -14.50 -8.60 -35.94
CA SER A 35 -14.54 -8.21 -37.36
C SER A 35 -14.02 -9.29 -38.31
N TYR A 36 -13.07 -10.13 -37.88
CA TYR A 36 -12.52 -11.23 -38.69
C TYR A 36 -13.61 -12.20 -39.17
N TRP A 37 -14.59 -12.49 -38.33
CA TRP A 37 -15.63 -13.47 -38.64
C TRP A 37 -16.56 -13.01 -39.76
N ARG A 38 -16.64 -11.69 -40.00
CA ARG A 38 -17.42 -11.06 -41.08
C ARG A 38 -16.72 -11.10 -42.43
N LEU A 39 -15.44 -11.45 -42.48
CA LEU A 39 -14.71 -11.55 -43.75
C LEU A 39 -15.23 -12.73 -44.61
N PRO A 40 -15.36 -12.53 -45.94
CA PRO A 40 -15.58 -13.61 -46.89
C PRO A 40 -14.52 -14.71 -46.79
N VAL A 41 -14.90 -15.95 -47.07
CA VAL A 41 -14.01 -17.12 -47.03
C VAL A 41 -12.77 -16.92 -47.91
N ARG A 42 -12.92 -16.30 -49.09
CA ARG A 42 -11.80 -16.00 -49.99
C ARG A 42 -10.77 -15.06 -49.37
N GLN A 43 -11.21 -14.02 -48.67
CA GLN A 43 -10.30 -13.09 -47.99
C GLN A 43 -9.61 -13.78 -46.80
N LYS A 44 -10.33 -14.60 -46.02
CA LYS A 44 -9.74 -15.41 -44.94
C LYS A 44 -8.64 -16.35 -45.48
N ALA A 45 -8.87 -17.00 -46.62
CA ALA A 45 -7.88 -17.86 -47.26
C ALA A 45 -6.66 -17.06 -47.77
N ALA A 46 -6.89 -15.90 -48.40
CA ALA A 46 -5.82 -15.02 -48.88
C ALA A 46 -4.92 -14.53 -47.75
N ILE A 47 -5.49 -14.19 -46.58
CA ILE A 47 -4.71 -13.84 -45.37
C ILE A 47 -3.80 -15.01 -44.98
N GLN A 48 -4.34 -16.22 -44.91
CA GLN A 48 -3.59 -17.40 -44.47
C GLN A 48 -2.46 -17.78 -45.44
N GLU A 49 -2.62 -17.53 -46.75
CA GLU A 49 -1.59 -17.81 -47.76
C GLU A 49 -0.41 -16.83 -47.68
N LYS A 50 -0.68 -15.56 -47.35
CA LYS A 50 0.33 -14.49 -47.25
C LYS A 50 1.14 -14.52 -45.96
N LEU A 51 0.60 -15.08 -44.88
CA LEU A 51 1.31 -15.18 -43.60
C LEU A 51 2.36 -16.31 -43.61
N PRO A 52 3.49 -16.15 -42.88
CA PRO A 52 4.50 -17.21 -42.76
C PRO A 52 3.93 -18.44 -42.05
N ARG A 53 4.66 -19.57 -42.05
CA ARG A 53 4.31 -20.71 -41.20
C ARG A 53 5.04 -20.60 -39.86
N ILE A 54 4.38 -20.99 -38.77
CA ILE A 54 5.04 -21.19 -37.48
C ILE A 54 5.77 -22.54 -37.57
N GLN A 55 7.08 -22.51 -37.40
CA GLN A 55 7.90 -23.72 -37.36
C GLN A 55 8.12 -24.14 -35.92
N VAL A 56 8.00 -25.43 -35.63
CA VAL A 56 8.22 -26.00 -34.30
C VAL A 56 9.17 -27.17 -34.47
N ASP A 57 10.40 -27.01 -33.97
CA ASP A 57 11.40 -28.07 -34.04
C ASP A 57 11.11 -29.11 -32.96
N GLN A 58 10.99 -30.38 -33.37
CA GLN A 58 10.62 -31.49 -32.46
C GLN A 58 11.81 -32.08 -31.68
N VAL A 59 12.91 -31.33 -31.52
CA VAL A 59 14.17 -31.81 -30.92
C VAL A 59 14.66 -30.81 -29.86
N PRO A 60 15.26 -31.29 -28.76
CA PRO A 60 14.57 -31.69 -27.53
C PRO A 60 13.83 -30.54 -26.80
N ASP A 61 13.91 -29.29 -27.28
CA ASP A 61 13.59 -28.07 -26.52
C ASP A 61 12.29 -27.33 -26.93
N VAL A 62 11.48 -27.89 -27.85
CA VAL A 62 10.33 -27.21 -28.49
C VAL A 62 10.68 -25.78 -28.88
N VAL A 63 11.60 -25.63 -29.83
CA VAL A 63 11.98 -24.31 -30.32
C VAL A 63 10.96 -23.87 -31.35
N VAL A 64 10.18 -22.86 -31.00
CA VAL A 64 9.21 -22.22 -31.90
C VAL A 64 9.92 -21.13 -32.68
N SER A 65 9.95 -21.20 -34.02
CA SER A 65 10.51 -20.16 -34.88
C SER A 65 9.49 -19.58 -35.87
N VAL A 66 9.57 -18.25 -36.04
CA VAL A 66 8.69 -17.49 -36.93
C VAL A 66 9.54 -16.55 -37.78
N ASP A 67 9.26 -16.52 -39.08
CA ASP A 67 9.83 -15.53 -40.00
C ASP A 67 9.06 -14.20 -39.88
N TRP A 68 9.54 -13.32 -38.99
CA TRP A 68 8.91 -12.04 -38.71
C TRP A 68 9.00 -11.04 -39.86
N ALA A 69 9.99 -11.16 -40.76
CA ALA A 69 10.07 -10.32 -41.95
C ALA A 69 8.92 -10.65 -42.90
N ARG A 70 8.71 -11.95 -43.16
CA ARG A 70 7.58 -12.41 -43.97
C ARG A 70 6.23 -12.14 -43.31
N PHE A 71 6.14 -12.19 -41.97
CA PHE A 71 4.94 -11.75 -41.26
C PHE A 71 4.61 -10.29 -41.56
N LEU A 72 5.60 -9.41 -41.49
CA LEU A 72 5.43 -7.97 -41.75
C LEU A 72 5.03 -7.70 -43.20
N GLU A 73 5.73 -8.30 -44.16
CA GLU A 73 5.38 -8.23 -45.59
C GLU A 73 3.94 -8.71 -45.85
N GLY A 74 3.56 -9.83 -45.24
CA GLY A 74 2.20 -10.37 -45.32
C GLY A 74 1.17 -9.41 -44.75
N LEU A 75 1.43 -8.86 -43.54
CA LEU A 75 0.57 -7.88 -42.88
C LEU A 75 0.35 -6.63 -43.76
N GLU A 76 1.42 -6.06 -44.31
CA GLU A 76 1.35 -4.90 -45.21
C GLU A 76 0.57 -5.22 -46.50
N ALA A 77 0.82 -6.40 -47.09
CA ALA A 77 0.16 -6.83 -48.31
C ALA A 77 -1.35 -7.06 -48.15
N VAL A 78 -1.81 -7.54 -47.00
CA VAL A 78 -3.27 -7.72 -46.77
C VAL A 78 -3.92 -6.41 -46.31
N THR A 79 -3.22 -5.58 -45.56
CA THR A 79 -3.77 -4.28 -45.13
C THR A 79 -3.99 -3.33 -46.30
N GLY A 80 -3.14 -3.39 -47.32
CA GLY A 80 -3.37 -2.71 -48.61
C GLY A 80 -4.64 -3.16 -49.35
N GLU A 81 -5.20 -4.34 -49.03
CA GLU A 81 -6.43 -4.89 -49.64
C GLU A 81 -7.70 -4.60 -48.79
N GLY A 82 -7.61 -3.72 -47.80
CA GLY A 82 -8.72 -3.32 -46.94
C GLY A 82 -9.01 -4.25 -45.76
N VAL A 83 -8.08 -5.17 -45.44
CA VAL A 83 -8.15 -6.01 -44.24
C VAL A 83 -7.47 -5.29 -43.07
N SER A 84 -8.12 -5.23 -41.90
CA SER A 84 -7.51 -4.56 -40.75
C SER A 84 -6.40 -5.41 -40.10
N PRO A 85 -5.39 -4.80 -39.44
CA PRO A 85 -4.36 -5.52 -38.70
C PRO A 85 -4.93 -6.46 -37.62
N VAL A 86 -6.07 -6.11 -37.03
CA VAL A 86 -6.81 -6.93 -36.08
C VAL A 86 -7.30 -8.23 -36.73
N GLN A 87 -7.82 -8.17 -37.96
CA GLN A 87 -8.28 -9.35 -38.70
C GLN A 87 -7.12 -10.28 -39.06
N VAL A 88 -5.97 -9.72 -39.45
CA VAL A 88 -4.74 -10.50 -39.69
C VAL A 88 -4.29 -11.21 -38.41
N THR A 89 -4.34 -10.52 -37.27
CA THR A 89 -3.99 -11.09 -35.97
C THR A 89 -4.91 -12.25 -35.57
N TRP A 90 -6.20 -12.18 -35.86
CA TRP A 90 -7.13 -13.31 -35.68
C TRP A 90 -6.78 -14.52 -36.52
N ALA A 91 -6.49 -14.31 -37.81
CA ALA A 91 -6.05 -15.40 -38.68
C ALA A 91 -4.79 -16.06 -38.13
N TRP A 92 -3.87 -15.26 -37.60
CA TRP A 92 -2.64 -15.74 -36.98
C TRP A 92 -2.88 -16.49 -35.67
N ALA A 93 -3.76 -16.00 -34.80
CA ALA A 93 -4.14 -16.71 -33.58
C ALA A 93 -4.76 -18.09 -33.89
N LEU A 94 -5.62 -18.19 -34.90
CA LEU A 94 -6.19 -19.46 -35.35
C LEU A 94 -5.13 -20.40 -35.95
N CYS A 95 -4.11 -19.85 -36.60
CA CYS A 95 -2.95 -20.63 -37.05
C CYS A 95 -2.15 -21.17 -35.86
N ALA A 96 -1.88 -20.32 -34.86
CA ALA A 96 -1.19 -20.69 -33.63
C ALA A 96 -1.94 -21.79 -32.86
N GLU A 97 -3.27 -21.76 -32.83
CA GLU A 97 -4.07 -22.83 -32.22
C GLU A 97 -3.86 -24.18 -32.92
N LYS A 98 -3.88 -24.23 -34.25
CA LYS A 98 -3.62 -25.47 -35.01
C LYS A 98 -2.21 -26.01 -34.77
N VAL A 99 -1.23 -25.11 -34.71
CA VAL A 99 0.18 -25.45 -34.44
C VAL A 99 0.35 -25.93 -33.01
N PHE A 100 -0.34 -25.32 -32.05
CA PHE A 100 -0.34 -25.74 -30.67
C PHE A 100 -0.86 -27.19 -30.55
N ASP A 101 -2.01 -27.49 -31.14
CA ASP A 101 -2.60 -28.84 -31.10
C ASP A 101 -1.73 -29.89 -31.83
N GLY A 102 -1.17 -29.52 -32.99
CA GLY A 102 -0.38 -30.46 -33.81
C GLY A 102 1.05 -30.66 -33.35
N CYS A 103 1.65 -29.68 -32.65
CA CYS A 103 3.09 -29.67 -32.39
C CYS A 103 3.48 -29.46 -30.91
N VAL A 104 2.71 -28.69 -30.14
CA VAL A 104 3.03 -28.38 -28.74
C VAL A 104 2.41 -29.41 -27.79
N VAL A 105 1.11 -29.69 -27.94
CA VAL A 105 0.39 -30.68 -27.11
C VAL A 105 1.08 -32.04 -27.04
N PRO A 106 1.61 -32.62 -28.14
CA PRO A 106 2.32 -33.90 -28.08
C PRO A 106 3.59 -33.92 -27.20
N VAL A 107 4.09 -32.76 -26.78
CA VAL A 107 5.33 -32.62 -25.99
C VAL A 107 5.05 -32.28 -24.52
N ILE A 108 3.91 -31.66 -24.18
CA ILE A 108 3.56 -31.26 -22.80
C ILE A 108 3.63 -32.45 -21.82
N HIS A 109 3.31 -33.66 -22.26
CA HIS A 109 3.29 -34.87 -21.42
C HIS A 109 4.55 -35.74 -21.49
N LYS A 110 5.62 -35.29 -22.15
CA LYS A 110 6.87 -36.07 -22.22
C LYS A 110 7.70 -35.84 -20.95
N PRO A 111 8.07 -36.90 -20.20
CA PRO A 111 8.81 -36.74 -18.96
C PRO A 111 10.28 -36.36 -19.20
N SER A 112 10.76 -35.39 -18.41
CA SER A 112 12.15 -35.30 -17.94
C SER A 112 13.24 -34.76 -18.88
N GLN A 113 12.99 -33.65 -19.58
CA GLN A 113 14.10 -32.79 -20.04
C GLN A 113 13.85 -31.37 -19.56
N SER A 114 14.82 -30.81 -18.84
CA SER A 114 14.85 -29.38 -18.52
C SER A 114 15.01 -28.65 -19.83
N LEU A 115 13.97 -27.91 -20.24
CA LEU A 115 13.95 -27.27 -21.54
C LEU A 115 14.80 -26.01 -21.47
N TRP A 116 15.41 -25.61 -22.58
CA TRP A 116 16.17 -24.36 -22.60
C TRP A 116 15.35 -23.13 -22.13
N THR A 117 14.03 -23.14 -22.39
CA THR A 117 13.09 -22.14 -21.87
C THR A 117 13.08 -22.04 -20.34
N ASP A 118 13.34 -23.15 -19.64
CA ASP A 118 13.31 -23.26 -18.17
C ASP A 118 14.44 -22.49 -17.50
N HIS A 119 15.50 -22.20 -18.24
CA HIS A 119 16.68 -21.49 -17.75
C HIS A 119 16.69 -20.00 -18.10
N VAL A 120 15.77 -19.55 -18.96
CA VAL A 120 15.77 -18.20 -19.53
C VAL A 120 14.59 -17.38 -19.03
N LEU A 121 13.38 -17.95 -19.01
CA LEU A 121 12.17 -17.22 -18.65
C LEU A 121 11.90 -17.29 -17.15
N THR A 122 11.61 -16.13 -16.57
CA THR A 122 11.02 -16.04 -15.24
C THR A 122 9.66 -16.77 -15.24
N HIS A 123 9.44 -17.65 -14.26
CA HIS A 123 8.27 -18.55 -14.13
C HIS A 123 8.13 -19.67 -15.16
N ALA A 124 9.20 -20.02 -15.89
CA ALA A 124 9.15 -21.13 -16.85
C ALA A 124 8.66 -22.46 -16.24
N THR A 125 8.93 -22.69 -14.95
CA THR A 125 8.44 -23.87 -14.22
C THR A 125 6.93 -24.01 -14.18
N LYS A 126 6.17 -22.92 -14.38
CA LYS A 126 4.71 -22.92 -14.46
C LYS A 126 4.17 -22.81 -15.87
N LEU A 127 5.04 -22.57 -16.86
CA LEU A 127 4.63 -22.45 -18.26
C LEU A 127 3.93 -23.73 -18.71
N TRP A 128 4.52 -24.90 -18.45
CA TRP A 128 3.99 -26.19 -18.88
C TRP A 128 2.64 -26.54 -18.27
N ASP A 129 2.45 -26.26 -16.98
CA ASP A 129 1.15 -26.41 -16.30
C ASP A 129 0.09 -25.52 -16.98
N LEU A 130 0.45 -24.29 -17.36
CA LEU A 130 -0.45 -23.36 -18.05
C LEU A 130 -0.73 -23.75 -19.50
N LEU A 131 0.23 -24.38 -20.18
CA LEU A 131 0.02 -24.94 -21.53
C LEU A 131 -0.95 -26.13 -21.47
N ASP A 132 -0.88 -26.98 -20.43
CA ASP A 132 -1.84 -28.07 -20.25
C ASP A 132 -3.29 -27.54 -20.17
N LEU A 133 -3.49 -26.41 -19.49
CA LEU A 133 -4.81 -25.77 -19.38
C LEU A 133 -5.36 -25.20 -20.68
N LEU A 134 -4.51 -25.01 -21.70
CA LEU A 134 -4.94 -24.64 -23.04
C LEU A 134 -5.45 -25.83 -23.84
N GLN A 135 -5.31 -27.07 -23.38
CA GLN A 135 -5.86 -28.22 -24.11
C GLN A 135 -7.40 -28.17 -24.17
N GLN A 136 -7.97 -28.65 -25.29
CA GLN A 136 -9.42 -28.56 -25.52
C GLN A 136 -10.25 -29.26 -24.45
N GLU A 137 -9.72 -30.36 -23.92
CA GLU A 137 -10.37 -31.19 -22.90
C GLU A 137 -10.43 -30.50 -21.52
N ARG A 138 -9.52 -29.54 -21.24
CA ARG A 138 -9.46 -28.82 -19.97
C ARG A 138 -10.42 -27.63 -19.93
N GLY A 139 -10.48 -26.84 -21.00
CA GLY A 139 -11.41 -25.71 -21.12
C GLY A 139 -11.11 -24.48 -20.25
N GLU A 140 -9.90 -24.33 -19.70
CA GLU A 140 -9.51 -23.23 -18.79
C GLU A 140 -8.79 -22.09 -19.52
N TYR A 141 -9.20 -21.78 -20.75
CA TYR A 141 -8.46 -20.88 -21.65
C TYR A 141 -8.31 -19.45 -21.12
N TYR A 142 -9.36 -18.92 -20.49
CA TYR A 142 -9.35 -17.56 -19.94
C TYR A 142 -8.29 -17.41 -18.85
N MET A 143 -8.25 -18.36 -17.91
CA MET A 143 -7.30 -18.36 -16.80
C MET A 143 -5.87 -18.58 -17.29
N SER A 144 -5.67 -19.54 -18.19
CA SER A 144 -4.35 -19.77 -18.78
C SER A 144 -3.85 -18.51 -19.51
N PHE A 145 -4.67 -17.88 -20.37
CA PHE A 145 -4.28 -16.64 -21.05
C PHE A 145 -3.92 -15.52 -20.08
N LEU A 146 -4.73 -15.29 -19.03
CA LEU A 146 -4.51 -14.23 -18.04
C LEU A 146 -3.16 -14.35 -17.33
N ILE A 147 -2.72 -15.57 -17.06
CA ILE A 147 -1.44 -15.84 -16.41
C ILE A 147 -0.31 -15.84 -17.45
N LEU A 148 -0.50 -16.42 -18.64
CA LEU A 148 0.50 -16.40 -19.72
C LEU A 148 0.84 -14.97 -20.17
N ILE A 149 -0.15 -14.07 -20.28
CA ILE A 149 0.13 -12.67 -20.64
C ILE A 149 0.96 -11.95 -19.57
N THR A 150 0.80 -12.34 -18.31
CA THR A 150 1.60 -11.83 -17.19
C THR A 150 3.05 -12.30 -17.28
N ILE A 151 3.25 -13.58 -17.59
CA ILE A 151 4.58 -14.14 -17.83
C ILE A 151 5.23 -13.48 -19.05
N LEU A 152 4.46 -13.21 -20.11
CA LEU A 152 4.95 -12.51 -21.30
C LEU A 152 5.38 -11.07 -20.99
N GLU A 153 4.57 -10.31 -20.24
CA GLU A 153 4.91 -8.96 -19.80
C GLU A 153 6.21 -8.97 -18.97
N ARG A 154 6.36 -9.96 -18.09
CA ARG A 154 7.60 -10.13 -17.32
C ARG A 154 8.81 -10.49 -18.19
N ALA A 155 8.64 -11.41 -19.13
CA ALA A 155 9.71 -11.81 -20.04
C ALA A 155 10.20 -10.63 -20.89
N LEU A 156 9.29 -9.79 -21.39
CA LEU A 156 9.64 -8.56 -22.11
C LEU A 156 10.37 -7.55 -21.21
N TYR A 157 9.98 -7.44 -19.95
CA TYR A 157 10.68 -6.62 -18.96
C TYR A 157 12.10 -7.12 -18.68
N ASP A 158 12.28 -8.43 -18.47
CA ASP A 158 13.59 -9.03 -18.22
C ASP A 158 14.50 -8.87 -19.44
N LEU A 159 13.96 -9.06 -20.66
CA LEU A 159 14.67 -8.80 -21.91
C LEU A 159 15.09 -7.33 -22.02
N TYR A 160 14.19 -6.39 -21.75
CA TYR A 160 14.52 -4.95 -21.72
C TYR A 160 15.69 -4.67 -20.77
N HIS A 161 15.67 -5.22 -19.55
CA HIS A 161 16.74 -5.00 -18.57
C HIS A 161 18.08 -5.57 -19.00
N GLN A 162 18.13 -6.70 -19.72
CA GLN A 162 19.38 -7.27 -20.22
C GLN A 162 20.07 -6.40 -21.28
N TYR A 163 19.30 -5.60 -22.02
CA TYR A 163 19.80 -4.76 -23.12
C TYR A 163 19.83 -3.26 -22.80
N ALA A 164 19.18 -2.82 -21.71
CA ALA A 164 19.19 -1.43 -21.29
C ALA A 164 20.62 -0.94 -20.97
N LYS A 165 21.06 0.11 -21.68
CA LYS A 165 22.36 0.74 -21.42
C LYS A 165 22.37 1.40 -20.03
N PRO A 166 23.49 1.36 -19.28
CA PRO A 166 23.62 2.17 -18.07
C PRO A 166 23.51 3.65 -18.43
N SER A 167 22.71 4.41 -17.67
CA SER A 167 22.54 5.84 -17.92
C SER A 167 23.85 6.60 -17.71
N THR A 168 24.41 7.20 -18.76
CA THR A 168 25.50 8.17 -18.69
C THR A 168 24.93 9.56 -18.37
N THR A 169 25.52 10.27 -17.41
CA THR A 169 25.22 11.69 -17.20
C THR A 169 25.72 12.52 -18.39
N PRO A 170 25.11 13.70 -18.68
CA PRO A 170 25.61 14.65 -19.68
C PRO A 170 27.08 15.08 -19.43
N ASP A 171 27.56 14.99 -18.19
CA ASP A 171 28.89 15.48 -17.79
C ASP A 171 29.98 14.38 -17.69
N GLY A 172 29.72 13.15 -18.12
CA GLY A 172 30.75 12.12 -18.39
C GLY A 172 31.68 11.70 -17.22
N LYS A 173 31.49 12.18 -15.99
CA LYS A 173 32.51 12.08 -14.92
C LYS A 173 32.16 11.20 -13.72
N THR A 174 30.99 10.58 -13.65
CA THR A 174 30.70 9.61 -12.58
C THR A 174 29.74 8.51 -13.05
N PRO A 175 30.09 7.22 -12.92
CA PRO A 175 29.11 6.16 -13.09
C PRO A 175 28.08 6.26 -11.98
N ARG A 176 26.82 6.52 -12.34
CA ARG A 176 25.69 6.46 -11.39
C ARG A 176 25.65 5.03 -10.81
N LYS A 177 25.41 4.90 -9.50
CA LYS A 177 24.97 3.62 -8.89
C LYS A 177 23.91 3.00 -9.81
N LYS A 178 24.04 1.68 -10.10
CA LYS A 178 23.20 0.87 -10.99
C LYS A 178 21.79 1.47 -11.12
N ASN A 179 21.36 1.74 -12.36
CA ASN A 179 20.05 2.30 -12.71
C ASN A 179 18.99 1.88 -11.69
N LYS A 180 18.41 2.83 -10.95
CA LYS A 180 17.18 2.56 -10.17
C LYS A 180 16.18 2.06 -11.21
N LYS A 181 15.79 0.79 -11.14
CA LYS A 181 14.96 0.16 -12.19
C LYS A 181 13.73 1.03 -12.41
N LYS A 182 13.47 1.38 -13.67
CA LYS A 182 12.24 2.08 -14.03
C LYS A 182 11.12 1.04 -13.96
N ASN A 183 10.07 1.33 -13.20
CA ASN A 183 8.83 0.56 -13.29
C ASN A 183 8.26 0.83 -14.68
N MET A 184 8.22 -0.21 -15.52
CA MET A 184 7.74 -0.13 -16.88
C MET A 184 6.58 -1.10 -17.03
N ILE A 185 5.42 -0.57 -17.37
CA ILE A 185 4.26 -1.39 -17.74
C ILE A 185 4.40 -1.84 -19.20
N LEU A 186 3.61 -2.83 -19.63
CA LEU A 186 3.64 -3.34 -21.01
C LEU A 186 3.62 -2.24 -22.08
N ARG A 187 2.77 -1.22 -21.93
CA ARG A 187 2.72 -0.08 -22.85
C ARG A 187 4.09 0.59 -23.01
N ASP A 188 4.79 0.82 -21.90
CA ASP A 188 6.08 1.51 -21.91
C ASP A 188 7.16 0.62 -22.52
N LEU A 189 7.10 -0.70 -22.29
CA LEU A 189 7.99 -1.67 -22.92
C LEU A 189 7.85 -1.66 -24.45
N LEU A 190 6.61 -1.71 -24.95
CA LEU A 190 6.33 -1.76 -26.40
C LEU A 190 6.65 -0.46 -27.17
N HIS A 191 6.84 0.65 -26.45
CA HIS A 191 7.32 1.91 -27.00
C HIS A 191 8.81 2.15 -26.77
N SER A 192 9.51 1.24 -26.09
CA SER A 192 10.93 1.45 -25.75
C SER A 192 11.85 1.23 -26.95
N ASP A 193 12.79 2.16 -27.13
CA ASP A 193 13.85 2.03 -28.15
C ASP A 193 14.69 0.77 -27.94
N THR A 194 14.87 0.36 -26.68
CA THR A 194 15.59 -0.87 -26.34
C THR A 194 14.94 -2.08 -26.98
N LEU A 195 13.64 -2.33 -26.76
CA LEU A 195 12.98 -3.49 -27.35
C LEU A 195 12.84 -3.36 -28.87
N ASN A 196 12.63 -2.14 -29.40
CA ASN A 196 12.65 -1.89 -30.85
C ASN A 196 13.97 -2.28 -31.51
N SER A 197 15.09 -2.15 -30.79
CA SER A 197 16.41 -2.53 -31.31
C SER A 197 16.76 -4.02 -31.16
N VAL A 198 16.01 -4.75 -30.34
CA VAL A 198 16.30 -6.15 -29.98
C VAL A 198 15.34 -7.12 -30.66
N LEU A 199 14.05 -6.78 -30.71
CA LEU A 199 13.01 -7.64 -31.27
C LEU A 199 12.79 -7.31 -32.75
N PRO A 200 12.51 -8.31 -33.61
CA PRO A 200 12.17 -8.06 -35.00
C PRO A 200 10.94 -7.17 -35.16
N GLU A 201 10.92 -6.35 -36.21
CA GLU A 201 9.85 -5.38 -36.45
C GLU A 201 8.47 -6.03 -36.59
N GLY A 202 8.37 -7.18 -37.27
CA GLY A 202 7.12 -7.94 -37.38
C GLY A 202 6.58 -8.44 -36.04
N LEU A 203 7.47 -8.88 -35.13
CA LEU A 203 7.08 -9.27 -33.76
C LEU A 203 6.59 -8.06 -32.97
N MET A 204 7.32 -6.94 -33.04
CA MET A 204 6.91 -5.69 -32.41
C MET A 204 5.57 -5.18 -32.94
N ALA A 205 5.32 -5.28 -34.24
CA ALA A 205 4.05 -4.93 -34.85
C ALA A 205 2.90 -5.80 -34.30
N LEU A 206 3.08 -7.13 -34.23
CA LEU A 206 2.09 -8.04 -33.66
C LEU A 206 1.81 -7.73 -32.18
N LEU A 207 2.85 -7.55 -31.36
CA LEU A 207 2.70 -7.23 -29.94
C LEU A 207 1.93 -5.90 -29.73
N ARG A 208 2.19 -4.90 -30.58
CA ARG A 208 1.46 -3.62 -30.57
C ARG A 208 0.00 -3.80 -30.94
N ILE A 209 -0.29 -4.55 -32.00
CA ILE A 209 -1.68 -4.84 -32.40
C ILE A 209 -2.42 -5.62 -31.31
N LEU A 210 -1.76 -6.56 -30.63
CA LEU A 210 -2.39 -7.33 -29.55
C LEU A 210 -2.67 -6.47 -28.30
N PHE A 211 -1.72 -5.64 -27.88
CA PHE A 211 -1.70 -5.13 -26.50
C PHE A 211 -1.79 -3.61 -26.36
N LEU A 212 -1.64 -2.83 -27.42
CA LEU A 212 -1.82 -1.37 -27.35
C LEU A 212 -3.28 -0.97 -27.62
N PRO A 213 -3.71 0.21 -27.13
CA PRO A 213 -5.04 0.76 -27.39
C PRO A 213 -5.37 0.94 -28.89
N SER A 214 -4.36 1.15 -29.73
CA SER A 214 -4.53 1.27 -31.19
C SER A 214 -4.85 -0.06 -31.89
N GLY A 215 -4.84 -1.18 -31.17
CA GLY A 215 -5.17 -2.51 -31.67
C GLY A 215 -6.29 -3.17 -30.86
N LEU A 216 -6.13 -4.45 -30.53
CA LEU A 216 -7.08 -5.24 -29.75
C LEU A 216 -7.11 -4.85 -28.27
N ASN A 217 -5.97 -4.41 -27.72
CA ASN A 217 -5.80 -4.15 -26.29
C ASN A 217 -6.24 -5.34 -25.40
N ILE A 218 -6.09 -6.57 -25.89
CA ILE A 218 -6.76 -7.76 -25.31
C ILE A 218 -6.32 -8.03 -23.88
N ARG A 219 -5.05 -7.71 -23.55
CA ARG A 219 -4.50 -7.78 -22.20
C ARG A 219 -5.35 -6.98 -21.21
N ASN A 220 -5.67 -5.73 -21.54
CA ASN A 220 -6.44 -4.84 -20.67
C ASN A 220 -7.92 -5.21 -20.64
N LEU A 221 -8.50 -5.65 -21.77
CA LEU A 221 -9.88 -6.13 -21.80
C LEU A 221 -10.10 -7.32 -20.86
N VAL A 222 -9.15 -8.25 -20.80
CA VAL A 222 -9.23 -9.42 -19.91
C VAL A 222 -8.93 -9.05 -18.45
N TRP A 223 -7.81 -8.36 -18.18
CA TRP A 223 -7.39 -8.01 -16.80
C TRP A 223 -8.36 -7.07 -16.08
N HIS A 224 -8.97 -6.12 -16.79
CA HIS A 224 -9.96 -5.20 -16.22
C HIS A 224 -11.38 -5.77 -16.22
N GLY A 225 -11.55 -7.05 -16.59
CA GLY A 225 -12.81 -7.77 -16.47
C GLY A 225 -13.86 -7.44 -17.53
N PHE A 226 -13.49 -6.79 -18.64
CA PHE A 226 -14.42 -6.46 -19.74
C PHE A 226 -14.81 -7.67 -20.60
N MET A 227 -13.92 -8.66 -20.77
CA MET A 227 -14.25 -9.91 -21.47
C MET A 227 -14.53 -11.03 -20.48
N ILE A 228 -15.71 -11.68 -20.58
CA ILE A 228 -16.03 -12.84 -19.73
C ILE A 228 -15.38 -14.13 -20.26
N PRO A 229 -15.19 -15.18 -19.43
CA PRO A 229 -14.53 -16.41 -19.87
C PRO A 229 -15.21 -17.07 -21.07
N ALA A 230 -16.54 -17.01 -21.14
CA ALA A 230 -17.32 -17.58 -22.25
C ALA A 230 -17.12 -16.85 -23.59
N GLU A 231 -16.67 -15.59 -23.56
CA GLU A 231 -16.38 -14.79 -24.76
C GLU A 231 -14.91 -14.90 -25.19
N PHE A 232 -14.05 -15.49 -24.35
CA PHE A 232 -12.61 -15.48 -24.59
C PHE A 232 -12.17 -16.63 -25.51
N PRO A 233 -11.61 -16.33 -26.71
CA PRO A 233 -11.20 -17.35 -27.66
C PRO A 233 -9.89 -18.04 -27.25
N ARG A 234 -9.88 -19.37 -27.29
CA ARG A 234 -8.71 -20.23 -27.01
C ARG A 234 -7.47 -19.85 -27.83
N CYS A 235 -7.66 -19.46 -29.09
CA CYS A 235 -6.60 -19.16 -30.02
C CYS A 235 -5.63 -18.06 -29.53
N PHE A 236 -6.11 -17.10 -28.76
CA PHE A 236 -5.26 -16.05 -28.18
C PHE A 236 -4.37 -16.57 -27.04
N GLY A 237 -4.85 -17.55 -26.27
CA GLY A 237 -4.03 -18.29 -25.31
C GLY A 237 -2.90 -19.05 -26.01
N CYS A 238 -3.24 -19.77 -27.08
CA CYS A 238 -2.27 -20.50 -27.90
C CYS A 238 -1.24 -19.56 -28.54
N LEU A 239 -1.67 -18.41 -29.07
CA LEU A 239 -0.77 -17.41 -29.64
C LEU A 239 0.21 -16.88 -28.58
N THR A 240 -0.27 -16.54 -27.38
CA THR A 240 0.61 -16.10 -26.27
C THR A 240 1.61 -17.18 -25.88
N ALA A 241 1.20 -18.45 -25.85
CA ALA A 241 2.10 -19.58 -25.62
C ALA A 241 3.19 -19.68 -26.69
N ILE A 242 2.83 -19.59 -27.97
CA ILE A 242 3.79 -19.58 -29.09
C ILE A 242 4.78 -18.42 -28.96
N LEU A 243 4.32 -17.21 -28.61
CA LEU A 243 5.19 -16.06 -28.36
C LEU A 243 6.16 -16.31 -27.20
N LEU A 244 5.70 -16.91 -26.11
CA LEU A 244 6.55 -17.26 -24.97
C LEU A 244 7.60 -18.32 -25.29
N LEU A 245 7.27 -19.30 -26.13
CA LEU A 245 8.24 -20.32 -26.59
C LEU A 245 9.23 -19.76 -27.61
N GLU A 246 8.87 -18.70 -28.33
CA GLU A 246 9.71 -18.06 -29.35
C GLU A 246 10.69 -17.04 -28.73
N LEU A 247 10.23 -16.26 -27.75
CA LEU A 247 10.95 -15.12 -27.15
C LEU A 247 12.35 -15.44 -26.56
N PRO A 248 12.61 -16.61 -25.96
CA PRO A 248 13.91 -16.96 -25.38
C PRO A 248 15.11 -16.77 -26.32
N ARG A 249 14.92 -16.83 -27.65
CA ARG A 249 16.00 -16.65 -28.66
C ARG A 249 16.63 -15.27 -28.66
N TYR A 250 15.91 -14.28 -28.13
CA TYR A 250 16.38 -12.91 -28.09
C TYR A 250 17.13 -12.59 -26.78
N PHE A 251 17.08 -13.49 -25.80
CA PHE A 251 17.83 -13.34 -24.56
C PHE A 251 19.32 -13.61 -24.77
N LYS A 252 20.16 -12.92 -23.99
CA LYS A 252 21.60 -13.20 -23.99
C LYS A 252 21.85 -14.54 -23.29
N ALA A 253 22.86 -15.27 -23.75
CA ALA A 253 23.28 -16.50 -23.09
C ALA A 253 23.53 -16.26 -21.59
N PRO A 254 23.09 -17.17 -20.70
CA PRO A 254 23.27 -17.00 -19.27
C PRO A 254 24.77 -16.85 -18.98
N ALA A 255 25.17 -15.67 -18.49
CA ALA A 255 26.55 -15.42 -18.13
C ALA A 255 26.95 -16.39 -17.00
N SER A 256 28.00 -17.17 -17.22
CA SER A 256 28.57 -18.04 -16.19
C SER A 256 28.87 -17.24 -14.93
N SER A 257 28.08 -17.47 -13.88
CA SER A 257 28.38 -17.14 -12.49
C SER A 257 28.94 -15.74 -12.23
N LYS A 258 28.12 -14.70 -12.34
CA LYS A 258 28.10 -13.60 -11.35
C LYS A 258 26.66 -13.25 -11.09
N SER A 259 26.18 -13.59 -9.90
CA SER A 259 24.86 -13.25 -9.38
C SER A 259 24.60 -11.76 -9.53
N SER A 260 23.98 -11.38 -10.65
CA SER A 260 23.22 -10.14 -10.69
C SER A 260 22.15 -10.31 -9.64
N GLU A 261 22.23 -9.57 -8.53
CA GLU A 261 21.19 -9.50 -7.51
C GLU A 261 19.86 -9.14 -8.21
N SER A 262 19.09 -10.15 -8.61
CA SER A 262 17.73 -9.96 -9.06
C SER A 262 16.95 -9.54 -7.83
N GLU A 263 16.36 -8.34 -7.86
CA GLU A 263 15.42 -7.94 -6.82
C GLU A 263 14.41 -9.07 -6.56
N PRO A 264 14.12 -9.34 -5.28
CA PRO A 264 13.23 -10.41 -4.93
C PRO A 264 11.84 -10.13 -5.53
N MET A 265 11.23 -11.17 -6.10
CA MET A 265 9.87 -11.11 -6.63
C MET A 265 8.86 -11.01 -5.49
N PHE A 266 7.78 -10.26 -5.71
CA PHE A 266 6.72 -10.05 -4.72
C PHE A 266 6.11 -11.38 -4.25
N ARG A 267 5.97 -11.54 -2.93
CA ARG A 267 5.24 -12.66 -2.33
C ARG A 267 4.11 -12.13 -1.49
N LEU A 268 2.95 -12.79 -1.56
CA LEU A 268 1.73 -12.38 -0.83
C LEU A 268 1.99 -12.18 0.67
N ARG A 269 2.77 -13.09 1.28
CA ARG A 269 3.07 -13.09 2.73
C ARG A 269 3.96 -11.95 3.20
N TRP A 270 4.60 -11.19 2.31
CA TRP A 270 5.43 -10.05 2.71
C TRP A 270 4.67 -8.95 3.45
N PHE A 271 3.34 -8.95 3.33
CA PHE A 271 2.48 -7.99 4.00
C PHE A 271 1.82 -8.55 5.26
N ASP A 272 1.97 -9.84 5.58
CA ASP A 272 1.29 -10.46 6.73
C ASP A 272 1.62 -9.73 8.04
N GLU A 273 2.88 -9.37 8.27
CA GLU A 273 3.28 -8.63 9.48
C GLU A 273 2.94 -7.14 9.43
N ARG A 274 2.57 -6.61 8.25
CA ARG A 274 2.27 -5.20 8.03
C ARG A 274 0.79 -4.87 8.15
N PHE A 275 -0.08 -5.87 8.00
CA PHE A 275 -1.50 -5.73 8.29
C PHE A 275 -1.74 -5.71 9.80
N ILE A 276 -2.54 -4.74 10.25
CA ILE A 276 -2.94 -4.61 11.65
C ILE A 276 -4.34 -5.20 11.77
N LEU A 277 -4.42 -6.42 12.30
CA LEU A 277 -5.66 -7.15 12.43
C LEU A 277 -5.99 -7.45 13.90
N PRO A 278 -7.29 -7.52 14.23
CA PRO A 278 -7.75 -8.08 15.49
C PRO A 278 -7.21 -9.49 15.71
N SER A 279 -6.83 -9.80 16.95
CA SER A 279 -6.34 -11.14 17.35
C SER A 279 -7.31 -12.28 16.99
N GLN A 280 -8.61 -11.96 16.90
CA GLN A 280 -9.71 -12.84 16.57
C GLN A 280 -9.72 -13.27 15.08
N LEU A 281 -9.11 -12.47 14.20
CA LEU A 281 -9.00 -12.73 12.76
C LEU A 281 -7.65 -13.35 12.36
N THR A 282 -6.59 -13.17 13.17
CA THR A 282 -5.22 -13.62 12.83
C THR A 282 -4.95 -15.10 13.08
N LYS A 283 -5.83 -15.83 13.79
CA LYS A 283 -5.59 -17.21 14.26
C LYS A 283 -6.71 -18.20 13.90
N ARG A 284 -7.24 -18.17 12.68
CA ARG A 284 -8.33 -19.09 12.28
C ARG A 284 -7.93 -20.09 11.19
N PRO A 285 -7.62 -21.35 11.54
CA PRO A 285 -7.57 -22.46 10.57
C PRO A 285 -8.95 -22.79 9.96
N GLU A 286 -10.02 -22.20 10.49
CA GLU A 286 -11.42 -22.41 10.04
C GLU A 286 -11.77 -21.69 8.73
N LEU A 287 -10.87 -20.89 8.15
CA LEU A 287 -11.21 -20.11 6.95
C LEU A 287 -11.46 -21.00 5.73
N THR A 288 -10.72 -22.09 5.58
CA THR A 288 -10.91 -23.06 4.49
C THR A 288 -12.31 -23.66 4.52
N SER A 289 -12.78 -24.09 5.69
CA SER A 289 -14.14 -24.64 5.86
C SER A 289 -15.21 -23.56 5.71
N TRP A 290 -14.93 -22.33 6.15
CA TRP A 290 -15.81 -21.19 5.92
C TRP A 290 -15.96 -20.87 4.43
N VAL A 291 -14.87 -20.89 3.64
CA VAL A 291 -14.90 -20.72 2.18
C VAL A 291 -15.75 -21.81 1.54
N HIS A 292 -15.49 -23.07 1.90
CA HIS A 292 -16.22 -24.20 1.35
C HIS A 292 -17.73 -24.07 1.60
N LYS A 293 -18.13 -23.65 2.81
CA LYS A 293 -19.54 -23.45 3.18
C LYS A 293 -20.22 -22.32 2.41
N HIS A 294 -19.51 -21.23 2.11
CA HIS A 294 -20.12 -20.01 1.54
C HIS A 294 -19.82 -19.80 0.04
N SER A 295 -19.04 -20.68 -0.60
CA SER A 295 -18.57 -20.50 -1.98
C SER A 295 -19.70 -20.24 -2.99
N ALA A 296 -20.72 -21.10 -2.97
CA ALA A 296 -21.88 -20.98 -3.84
C ALA A 296 -22.67 -19.68 -3.60
N ALA A 297 -22.78 -19.25 -2.34
CA ALA A 297 -23.50 -18.03 -1.99
C ALA A 297 -22.75 -16.77 -2.48
N ILE A 298 -21.42 -16.76 -2.40
CA ILE A 298 -20.59 -15.68 -2.98
C ILE A 298 -20.75 -15.67 -4.50
N ALA A 299 -20.58 -16.83 -5.16
CA ALA A 299 -20.60 -16.95 -6.62
C ALA A 299 -21.95 -16.56 -7.25
N LEU A 300 -23.06 -16.81 -6.55
CA LEU A 300 -24.42 -16.49 -7.00
C LEU A 300 -24.96 -15.16 -6.46
N SER A 301 -24.15 -14.40 -5.74
CA SER A 301 -24.57 -13.11 -5.18
C SER A 301 -24.94 -12.11 -6.29
N GLY A 302 -25.82 -11.16 -5.98
CA GLY A 302 -26.19 -10.09 -6.92
C GLY A 302 -25.03 -9.14 -7.28
N PHE A 303 -23.96 -9.14 -6.47
CA PHE A 303 -22.76 -8.35 -6.72
C PHE A 303 -21.88 -8.97 -7.83
N VAL A 304 -21.81 -10.30 -7.90
CA VAL A 304 -21.01 -11.00 -8.91
C VAL A 304 -21.73 -10.95 -10.27
N PRO A 305 -21.10 -10.41 -11.33
CA PRO A 305 -21.69 -10.42 -12.67
C PRO A 305 -21.98 -11.86 -13.13
N LYS A 306 -23.19 -12.12 -13.63
CA LYS A 306 -23.68 -13.49 -13.92
C LYS A 306 -22.74 -14.32 -14.81
N GLY A 307 -22.10 -13.71 -15.80
CA GLY A 307 -21.11 -14.37 -16.67
C GLY A 307 -19.82 -14.80 -15.98
N ARG A 308 -19.66 -14.52 -14.68
CA ARG A 308 -18.47 -14.81 -13.86
C ARG A 308 -18.72 -15.82 -12.74
N ALA A 309 -19.97 -16.19 -12.46
CA ALA A 309 -20.31 -17.06 -11.33
C ALA A 309 -19.51 -18.36 -11.31
N ASN A 310 -19.39 -19.05 -12.46
CA ASN A 310 -18.61 -20.27 -12.58
C ASN A 310 -17.11 -20.06 -12.31
N LEU A 311 -16.55 -18.92 -12.75
CA LEU A 311 -15.15 -18.59 -12.50
C LEU A 311 -14.90 -18.34 -11.02
N VAL A 312 -15.81 -17.60 -10.36
CA VAL A 312 -15.75 -17.35 -8.91
C VAL A 312 -15.87 -18.66 -8.12
N GLN A 313 -16.79 -19.54 -8.51
CA GLN A 313 -16.93 -20.85 -7.87
C GLN A 313 -15.63 -21.67 -7.97
N LYS A 314 -15.07 -21.81 -9.18
CA LYS A 314 -13.79 -22.52 -9.38
C LYS A 314 -12.63 -21.89 -8.59
N ALA A 315 -12.60 -20.57 -8.49
CA ALA A 315 -11.58 -19.86 -7.72
C ALA A 315 -11.65 -20.17 -6.22
N LEU A 316 -12.87 -20.20 -5.67
CA LEU A 316 -13.12 -20.53 -4.26
C LEU A 316 -12.89 -22.03 -3.99
N ASP A 317 -13.20 -22.89 -4.95
CA ASP A 317 -12.89 -24.32 -4.87
C ASP A 317 -11.38 -24.56 -4.86
N ALA A 318 -10.61 -23.94 -5.77
CA ALA A 318 -9.15 -24.01 -5.78
C ALA A 318 -8.53 -23.46 -4.48
N LEU A 319 -9.08 -22.38 -3.93
CA LEU A 319 -8.62 -21.85 -2.65
C LEU A 319 -8.90 -22.81 -1.49
N SER A 320 -10.09 -23.42 -1.44
CA SER A 320 -10.50 -24.28 -0.32
C SER A 320 -9.97 -25.71 -0.40
N GLN A 321 -9.79 -26.24 -1.61
CA GLN A 321 -9.34 -27.63 -1.83
C GLN A 321 -7.82 -27.71 -1.99
N ASP A 322 -7.23 -26.80 -2.76
CA ASP A 322 -5.81 -26.86 -3.13
C ASP A 322 -4.94 -25.82 -2.41
N SER A 323 -5.56 -24.90 -1.67
CA SER A 323 -4.89 -23.74 -1.07
C SER A 323 -4.12 -22.88 -2.10
N ASP A 324 -4.62 -22.83 -3.34
CA ASP A 324 -4.03 -22.05 -4.42
C ASP A 324 -4.51 -20.58 -4.38
N GLU A 325 -3.78 -19.79 -3.58
CA GLU A 325 -4.05 -18.36 -3.43
C GLU A 325 -3.84 -17.59 -4.75
N TYR A 326 -2.89 -17.99 -5.60
CA TYR A 326 -2.62 -17.28 -6.84
C TYR A 326 -3.74 -17.50 -7.85
N TRP A 327 -4.17 -18.75 -8.04
CA TRP A 327 -5.31 -19.06 -8.91
C TRP A 327 -6.56 -18.28 -8.49
N PHE A 328 -6.84 -18.25 -7.19
CA PHE A 328 -7.92 -17.44 -6.62
C PHE A 328 -7.77 -15.96 -6.98
N LEU A 329 -6.60 -15.35 -6.75
CA LEU A 329 -6.39 -13.93 -7.02
C LEU A 329 -6.46 -13.58 -8.51
N PHE A 330 -5.87 -14.38 -9.40
CA PHE A 330 -5.97 -14.18 -10.85
C PHE A 330 -7.43 -14.24 -11.33
N ALA A 331 -8.23 -15.17 -10.78
CA ALA A 331 -9.64 -15.31 -11.16
C ALA A 331 -10.50 -14.16 -10.62
N ILE A 332 -10.30 -13.78 -9.35
CA ILE A 332 -11.18 -12.87 -8.62
C ILE A 332 -10.92 -11.40 -8.95
N LEU A 333 -9.67 -10.98 -9.16
CA LEU A 333 -9.38 -9.54 -9.35
C LEU A 333 -10.10 -8.93 -10.57
N PRO A 334 -10.12 -9.56 -11.76
CA PRO A 334 -10.91 -9.06 -12.89
C PRO A 334 -12.42 -9.04 -12.61
N VAL A 335 -12.92 -10.01 -11.83
CA VAL A 335 -14.34 -10.09 -11.45
C VAL A 335 -14.71 -8.97 -10.50
N LEU A 336 -13.89 -8.74 -9.47
CA LEU A 336 -14.07 -7.68 -8.49
C LEU A 336 -14.05 -6.31 -9.17
N GLU A 337 -13.08 -6.07 -10.05
CA GLU A 337 -13.00 -4.81 -10.77
C GLU A 337 -14.25 -4.56 -11.64
N HIS A 338 -14.72 -5.58 -12.36
CA HIS A 338 -15.95 -5.45 -13.13
C HIS A 338 -17.18 -5.22 -12.24
N ALA A 339 -17.32 -5.98 -11.14
CA ALA A 339 -18.42 -5.82 -10.19
C ALA A 339 -18.44 -4.39 -9.59
N LEU A 340 -17.30 -3.91 -9.11
CA LEU A 340 -17.15 -2.55 -8.59
C LEU A 340 -17.41 -1.49 -9.66
N ARG A 341 -17.05 -1.72 -10.94
CA ARG A 341 -17.34 -0.79 -12.04
C ARG A 341 -18.85 -0.65 -12.28
N VAL A 342 -19.58 -1.77 -12.28
CA VAL A 342 -21.04 -1.76 -12.42
C VAL A 342 -21.67 -0.99 -11.28
N GLU A 343 -21.25 -1.25 -10.04
CA GLU A 343 -21.75 -0.56 -8.87
C GLU A 343 -21.36 0.92 -8.82
N PHE A 344 -20.14 1.27 -9.26
CA PHE A 344 -19.69 2.64 -9.39
C PHE A 344 -20.58 3.43 -10.34
N VAL A 345 -20.84 2.89 -11.53
CA VAL A 345 -21.73 3.54 -12.50
C VAL A 345 -23.13 3.65 -11.94
N ARG A 346 -23.66 2.58 -11.35
CA ARG A 346 -25.00 2.58 -10.77
C ARG A 346 -25.15 3.64 -9.66
N ALA A 347 -24.30 3.60 -8.64
CA ALA A 347 -24.41 4.46 -7.47
C ALA A 347 -24.18 5.94 -7.79
N ASN A 348 -23.23 6.25 -8.68
CA ASN A 348 -22.95 7.64 -9.03
C ASN A 348 -23.88 8.17 -10.13
N ASN A 349 -24.45 7.32 -11.01
CA ASN A 349 -25.43 7.77 -12.00
C ASN A 349 -26.75 8.18 -11.31
N GLU A 350 -27.18 7.42 -10.29
CA GLU A 350 -28.36 7.73 -9.47
C GLU A 350 -28.27 9.13 -8.82
N ASN A 351 -27.07 9.58 -8.42
CA ASN A 351 -26.87 10.82 -7.68
C ASN A 351 -26.36 12.00 -8.53
N PHE A 352 -25.56 11.73 -9.57
CA PHE A 352 -24.80 12.75 -10.29
C PHE A 352 -24.86 12.61 -11.82
N GLU A 353 -25.70 11.72 -12.34
CA GLU A 353 -25.93 11.51 -13.79
C GLU A 353 -24.66 11.17 -14.59
N ILE A 354 -23.67 10.51 -13.98
CA ILE A 354 -22.44 10.11 -14.71
C ILE A 354 -22.77 9.18 -15.88
N SER A 355 -22.01 9.29 -16.97
CA SER A 355 -22.25 8.49 -18.17
C SER A 355 -22.22 6.98 -17.91
N THR A 356 -23.24 6.27 -18.41
CA THR A 356 -23.27 4.79 -18.36
C THR A 356 -22.16 4.14 -19.20
N GLU A 357 -21.53 4.91 -20.08
CA GLU A 357 -20.41 4.47 -20.91
C GLU A 357 -19.18 4.09 -20.10
N TYR A 358 -19.02 4.64 -18.89
CA TYR A 358 -17.95 4.27 -17.96
C TYR A 358 -18.03 2.81 -17.50
N ALA A 359 -19.14 2.11 -17.75
CA ALA A 359 -19.29 0.68 -17.46
C ALA A 359 -18.67 -0.23 -18.54
N VAL A 360 -18.44 0.28 -19.74
CA VAL A 360 -18.04 -0.52 -20.91
C VAL A 360 -16.70 -0.08 -21.49
N ALA A 361 -15.99 -1.01 -22.14
CA ALA A 361 -14.79 -0.68 -22.90
C ALA A 361 -15.18 0.08 -24.17
N GLN A 362 -14.54 1.22 -24.41
CA GLN A 362 -14.71 2.05 -25.60
C GLN A 362 -13.44 2.11 -26.44
N ILE A 363 -13.60 2.40 -27.73
CA ILE A 363 -12.48 2.66 -28.65
C ILE A 363 -11.88 4.02 -28.31
N ASP A 364 -10.55 4.12 -28.32
CA ASP A 364 -9.79 5.36 -28.13
C ASP A 364 -10.09 6.15 -26.84
N ALA A 365 -10.70 5.50 -25.84
CA ALA A 365 -11.00 6.08 -24.54
C ALA A 365 -10.25 5.35 -23.42
N TYR A 366 -10.00 6.05 -22.32
CA TYR A 366 -9.48 5.42 -21.10
C TYR A 366 -10.58 4.61 -20.41
N TYR A 367 -10.20 3.48 -19.84
CA TYR A 367 -11.12 2.62 -19.08
C TYR A 367 -11.30 3.13 -17.66
N SER A 368 -12.48 2.93 -17.09
CA SER A 368 -12.70 3.05 -15.65
C SER A 368 -12.07 1.86 -14.94
N THR A 369 -11.08 2.09 -14.07
CA THR A 369 -10.26 1.01 -13.49
C THR A 369 -10.17 1.07 -11.98
N LEU A 370 -9.83 -0.08 -11.37
CA LEU A 370 -9.68 -0.21 -9.93
C LEU A 370 -8.49 0.62 -9.39
N ASP A 371 -7.41 0.75 -10.15
CA ASP A 371 -6.16 1.40 -9.78
C ASP A 371 -5.74 2.51 -10.77
N GLY A 372 -5.58 3.74 -10.27
CA GLY A 372 -5.35 4.93 -11.10
C GLY A 372 -3.88 5.30 -11.35
N PHE A 373 -2.95 4.35 -11.40
CA PHE A 373 -1.49 4.59 -11.31
C PHE A 373 -1.02 5.77 -12.17
N GLY A 374 -0.80 6.93 -11.53
CA GLY A 374 -0.27 8.16 -12.14
C GLY A 374 -1.11 8.78 -13.26
N GLN A 375 -2.38 8.39 -13.44
CA GLN A 375 -3.25 8.86 -14.53
C GLN A 375 -4.68 9.17 -14.06
N ARG A 376 -4.85 9.52 -12.78
CA ARG A 376 -6.15 9.85 -12.16
C ARG A 376 -6.91 10.94 -12.90
N ASP A 377 -6.19 11.92 -13.43
CA ASP A 377 -6.71 13.06 -14.19
C ASP A 377 -7.29 12.68 -15.56
N LYS A 378 -7.05 11.44 -16.02
CA LYS A 378 -7.41 10.99 -17.37
C LYS A 378 -8.60 10.05 -17.42
N HIS A 379 -8.98 9.45 -16.30
CA HIS A 379 -10.01 8.42 -16.26
C HIS A 379 -10.61 8.22 -14.86
N GLN A 380 -11.78 7.58 -14.82
CA GLN A 380 -12.44 7.26 -13.55
C GLN A 380 -11.66 6.16 -12.81
N VAL A 381 -11.34 6.42 -11.55
CA VAL A 381 -10.72 5.46 -10.64
C VAL A 381 -11.78 5.04 -9.63
N LEU A 382 -12.18 3.76 -9.67
CA LEU A 382 -13.43 3.29 -9.06
C LEU A 382 -13.52 3.54 -7.54
N LEU A 383 -12.39 3.46 -6.84
CA LEU A 383 -12.29 3.64 -5.39
C LEU A 383 -11.70 4.99 -4.99
N HIS A 384 -11.53 5.92 -5.93
CA HIS A 384 -11.11 7.25 -5.56
C HIS A 384 -12.23 7.97 -4.79
N PRO A 385 -11.93 8.74 -3.73
CA PRO A 385 -12.97 9.46 -2.96
C PRO A 385 -13.80 10.43 -3.80
N GLU A 386 -13.21 10.95 -4.87
CA GLU A 386 -13.81 11.93 -5.76
C GLU A 386 -14.02 11.34 -7.17
N VAL A 387 -15.19 11.58 -7.74
CA VAL A 387 -15.59 11.24 -9.10
C VAL A 387 -15.39 12.46 -10.00
N LEU A 388 -14.82 12.25 -11.18
CA LEU A 388 -14.69 13.30 -12.20
C LEU A 388 -16.03 13.46 -12.90
N LEU A 389 -16.58 14.68 -12.94
CA LEU A 389 -17.77 14.97 -13.74
C LEU A 389 -17.39 15.32 -15.18
N ASP A 390 -18.26 14.95 -16.11
CA ASP A 390 -18.10 15.32 -17.52
C ASP A 390 -18.23 16.84 -17.65
N THR A 391 -17.20 17.51 -18.18
CA THR A 391 -17.26 18.96 -18.42
C THR A 391 -18.28 19.26 -19.51
N LYS A 392 -19.29 20.09 -19.20
CA LYS A 392 -20.22 20.59 -20.22
C LYS A 392 -19.44 21.36 -21.30
N PRO A 393 -19.84 21.28 -22.58
CA PRO A 393 -19.13 21.86 -23.71
C PRO A 393 -19.26 23.40 -23.81
N ASP A 394 -19.31 24.11 -22.68
CA ASP A 394 -19.29 25.57 -22.66
C ASP A 394 -17.84 26.01 -22.40
N GLY A 395 -17.25 26.72 -23.36
CA GLY A 395 -15.82 26.98 -23.53
C GLY A 395 -15.10 27.82 -22.47
N GLU A 396 -15.40 27.65 -21.19
CA GLU A 396 -14.53 28.06 -20.09
C GLU A 396 -13.52 26.95 -19.77
N ALA A 397 -12.31 27.33 -19.35
CA ALA A 397 -11.23 26.39 -19.05
C ALA A 397 -11.72 25.27 -18.09
N PRO A 398 -11.32 24.01 -18.30
CA PRO A 398 -11.84 22.89 -17.52
C PRO A 398 -11.39 23.00 -16.06
N SER A 399 -12.23 23.59 -15.21
CA SER A 399 -12.24 23.24 -13.80
C SER A 399 -13.01 21.93 -13.72
N SER A 400 -12.32 20.80 -13.64
CA SER A 400 -12.96 19.49 -13.45
C SER A 400 -13.71 19.55 -12.12
N SER A 401 -15.03 19.70 -12.17
CA SER A 401 -15.86 19.60 -10.97
C SER A 401 -15.84 18.14 -10.51
N THR A 402 -15.59 17.96 -9.22
CA THR A 402 -15.54 16.63 -8.61
C THR A 402 -16.61 16.50 -7.53
N VAL A 403 -17.17 15.30 -7.41
CA VAL A 403 -18.18 14.97 -6.39
C VAL A 403 -17.72 13.79 -5.56
N LEU A 404 -18.25 13.65 -4.35
CA LEU A 404 -17.94 12.50 -3.50
C LEU A 404 -18.47 11.21 -4.14
N ASN A 405 -17.63 10.18 -4.17
CA ASN A 405 -17.96 8.90 -4.76
C ASN A 405 -19.00 8.12 -3.93
N SER A 406 -20.18 7.90 -4.50
CA SER A 406 -21.28 7.19 -3.84
C SER A 406 -20.97 5.71 -3.55
N VAL A 407 -19.91 5.13 -4.14
CA VAL A 407 -19.43 3.78 -3.78
C VAL A 407 -19.05 3.69 -2.29
N TYR A 408 -18.60 4.79 -1.68
CA TYR A 408 -18.25 4.83 -0.26
C TYR A 408 -19.45 4.61 0.67
N GLU A 409 -20.65 4.98 0.24
CA GLU A 409 -21.89 4.75 1.00
C GLU A 409 -22.42 3.32 0.83
N MET A 410 -22.14 2.71 -0.33
CA MET A 410 -22.57 1.35 -0.66
C MET A 410 -21.73 0.27 0.06
N LEU A 411 -20.43 0.51 0.24
CA LEU A 411 -19.54 -0.41 0.92
C LEU A 411 -19.65 -0.29 2.45
N SER A 412 -19.42 -1.41 3.15
CA SER A 412 -19.17 -1.38 4.59
C SER A 412 -17.81 -0.71 4.85
N PRO A 413 -17.63 0.00 5.98
CA PRO A 413 -16.36 0.66 6.29
C PRO A 413 -15.16 -0.32 6.28
N ALA A 414 -15.37 -1.55 6.74
CA ALA A 414 -14.36 -2.61 6.72
C ALA A 414 -13.98 -3.05 5.29
N ALA A 415 -14.97 -3.31 4.42
CA ALA A 415 -14.71 -3.70 3.04
C ALA A 415 -14.04 -2.55 2.26
N LEU A 416 -14.49 -1.32 2.46
CA LEU A 416 -13.87 -0.13 1.88
C LEU A 416 -12.41 0.02 2.34
N ALA A 417 -12.14 -0.10 3.64
CA ALA A 417 -10.80 -0.05 4.20
C ALA A 417 -9.87 -1.09 3.57
N VAL A 418 -10.32 -2.34 3.42
CA VAL A 418 -9.54 -3.42 2.80
C VAL A 418 -9.30 -3.14 1.31
N PHE A 419 -10.31 -2.74 0.55
CA PHE A 419 -10.11 -2.45 -0.87
C PHE A 419 -9.16 -1.28 -1.09
N LEU A 420 -9.24 -0.24 -0.25
CA LEU A 420 -8.28 0.85 -0.26
C LEU A 420 -6.87 0.35 0.06
N ASP A 421 -6.70 -0.46 1.11
CA ASP A 421 -5.42 -1.05 1.49
C ASP A 421 -4.79 -1.88 0.37
N LEU A 422 -5.58 -2.72 -0.30
CA LEU A 422 -5.10 -3.66 -1.32
C LEU A 422 -4.79 -3.00 -2.66
N PHE A 423 -5.50 -1.92 -3.02
CA PHE A 423 -5.48 -1.37 -4.39
C PHE A 423 -5.13 0.11 -4.51
N MET A 424 -5.29 0.91 -3.46
CA MET A 424 -5.15 2.37 -3.54
C MET A 424 -4.04 2.93 -2.65
N MET A 425 -3.73 2.28 -1.52
CA MET A 425 -2.77 2.82 -0.56
C MET A 425 -1.34 2.68 -1.04
N ALA A 426 -0.59 3.80 -1.05
CA ALA A 426 0.79 3.86 -1.52
C ALA A 426 1.74 2.92 -0.73
N SER A 427 1.47 2.72 0.56
CA SER A 427 2.23 1.82 1.42
C SER A 427 1.68 0.39 1.45
N GLY A 428 0.53 0.15 0.80
CA GLY A 428 -0.16 -1.14 0.73
C GLY A 428 0.40 -2.07 -0.35
N PRO A 429 -0.17 -3.29 -0.48
CA PRO A 429 0.36 -4.33 -1.36
C PRO A 429 0.28 -4.01 -2.85
N ASN A 430 -0.75 -3.27 -3.29
CA ASN A 430 -1.05 -3.02 -4.71
C ASN A 430 -1.14 -4.34 -5.51
N VAL A 431 -1.85 -5.33 -4.96
CA VAL A 431 -1.84 -6.74 -5.40
C VAL A 431 -2.14 -6.88 -6.87
N ARG A 432 -3.14 -6.13 -7.36
CA ARG A 432 -3.56 -6.15 -8.77
C ARG A 432 -2.43 -5.75 -9.71
N ALA A 433 -1.73 -4.65 -9.41
CA ALA A 433 -0.59 -4.21 -10.19
C ALA A 433 0.56 -5.23 -10.13
N LYS A 434 0.89 -5.75 -8.94
CA LYS A 434 1.97 -6.73 -8.76
C LYS A 434 1.75 -8.02 -9.55
N LEU A 435 0.52 -8.53 -9.54
CA LEU A 435 0.16 -9.71 -10.32
C LEU A 435 0.16 -9.39 -11.82
N CYS A 436 -0.57 -8.36 -12.27
CA CYS A 436 -0.75 -8.13 -13.71
C CYS A 436 0.53 -7.73 -14.46
N HIS A 437 1.52 -7.16 -13.78
CA HIS A 437 2.82 -6.77 -14.36
C HIS A 437 3.91 -7.84 -14.18
N GLY A 438 3.56 -9.02 -13.65
CA GLY A 438 4.49 -10.14 -13.47
C GLY A 438 5.59 -9.87 -12.46
N GLU A 439 5.29 -9.08 -11.43
CA GLU A 439 6.23 -8.81 -10.34
C GLU A 439 6.18 -9.88 -9.24
N ALA A 440 5.15 -10.74 -9.25
CA ALA A 440 4.88 -11.75 -8.23
C ALA A 440 5.60 -13.09 -8.47
N ASP A 441 6.06 -13.75 -7.39
CA ASP A 441 6.66 -15.08 -7.42
C ASP A 441 5.58 -16.17 -7.57
N LEU A 442 5.42 -16.70 -8.79
CA LEU A 442 4.42 -17.73 -9.12
C LEU A 442 4.84 -19.16 -8.77
N ALA A 443 5.91 -19.39 -8.00
CA ALA A 443 6.36 -20.75 -7.68
C ALA A 443 5.28 -21.64 -7.03
N ASP A 444 4.38 -21.05 -6.25
CA ASP A 444 3.29 -21.74 -5.53
C ASP A 444 2.01 -21.91 -6.36
N LEU A 445 1.88 -21.28 -7.53
CA LEU A 445 0.70 -21.39 -8.41
C LEU A 445 0.55 -22.84 -8.92
N LEU A 446 -0.65 -23.40 -8.93
CA LEU A 446 -0.95 -24.77 -9.40
C LEU A 446 -0.11 -25.87 -8.70
N ALA A 447 0.48 -25.58 -7.54
CA ALA A 447 1.25 -26.55 -6.80
C ALA A 447 0.31 -27.52 -6.08
N VAL A 448 0.49 -28.82 -6.28
CA VAL A 448 -0.21 -29.86 -5.51
C VAL A 448 0.31 -29.82 -4.07
N ARG A 449 -0.49 -29.33 -3.13
CA ARG A 449 -0.16 -29.29 -1.70
C ARG A 449 -0.80 -30.49 -1.00
N GLY A 450 0.00 -31.24 -0.24
CA GLY A 450 -0.51 -32.26 0.68
C GLY A 450 -1.16 -31.64 1.92
N ASP A 451 -1.62 -32.46 2.87
CA ASP A 451 -2.40 -32.07 4.06
C ASP A 451 -1.75 -31.01 5.00
N ASP A 452 -0.47 -30.66 4.81
CA ASP A 452 0.21 -29.57 5.54
C ASP A 452 -0.12 -28.17 4.96
N ALA A 453 -1.42 -27.86 4.84
CA ALA A 453 -1.87 -26.58 4.28
C ALA A 453 -1.45 -25.41 5.19
N LYS A 454 -0.53 -24.57 4.71
CA LYS A 454 -0.20 -23.30 5.35
C LYS A 454 -1.44 -22.41 5.40
N PRO A 455 -1.64 -21.59 6.46
CA PRO A 455 -2.72 -20.61 6.48
C PRO A 455 -2.61 -19.67 5.28
N PHE A 456 -3.76 -19.23 4.75
CA PHE A 456 -3.81 -18.24 3.67
C PHE A 456 -3.07 -16.97 4.08
N SER A 457 -2.40 -16.30 3.15
CA SER A 457 -1.82 -14.98 3.41
C SER A 457 -2.90 -13.99 3.83
N ILE A 458 -2.53 -12.99 4.64
CA ILE A 458 -3.50 -12.01 5.14
C ILE A 458 -4.16 -11.24 4.00
N VAL A 459 -3.42 -10.99 2.92
CA VAL A 459 -3.94 -10.39 1.68
C VAL A 459 -5.15 -11.18 1.16
N THR A 460 -5.02 -12.50 1.02
CA THR A 460 -6.09 -13.38 0.53
C THR A 460 -7.26 -13.43 1.51
N GLN A 461 -6.97 -13.52 2.82
CA GLN A 461 -8.01 -13.54 3.86
C GLN A 461 -8.86 -12.25 3.83
N MET A 462 -8.20 -11.09 3.79
CA MET A 462 -8.88 -9.80 3.79
C MET A 462 -9.70 -9.59 2.53
N LEU A 463 -9.17 -9.94 1.35
CA LEU A 463 -9.91 -9.84 0.10
C LEU A 463 -11.19 -10.70 0.13
N LEU A 464 -11.07 -11.94 0.61
CA LEU A 464 -12.19 -12.86 0.73
C LEU A 464 -13.29 -12.32 1.66
N LEU A 465 -12.92 -11.83 2.85
CA LEU A 465 -13.88 -11.28 3.81
C LEU A 465 -14.52 -9.98 3.31
N ALA A 466 -13.74 -9.11 2.66
CA ALA A 466 -14.28 -7.90 2.04
C ALA A 466 -15.28 -8.24 0.93
N MET A 467 -14.96 -9.21 0.06
CA MET A 467 -15.91 -9.69 -0.95
C MET A 467 -17.18 -10.28 -0.33
N ALA A 468 -17.05 -11.07 0.73
CA ALA A 468 -18.17 -11.65 1.43
C ALA A 468 -19.10 -10.60 2.04
N SER A 469 -18.52 -9.54 2.63
CA SER A 469 -19.26 -8.40 3.20
C SER A 469 -20.05 -7.67 2.11
N VAL A 470 -19.44 -7.41 0.95
CA VAL A 470 -20.13 -6.75 -0.18
C VAL A 470 -21.21 -7.63 -0.80
N CYS A 471 -21.02 -8.96 -0.78
CA CYS A 471 -22.06 -9.92 -1.16
C CYS A 471 -23.24 -9.98 -0.17
N LYS A 472 -23.18 -9.23 0.95
CA LYS A 472 -24.20 -9.19 2.02
C LYS A 472 -24.53 -10.58 2.56
N LEU A 473 -23.51 -11.40 2.77
CA LEU A 473 -23.71 -12.71 3.36
C LEU A 473 -24.12 -12.58 4.83
N ASN A 474 -25.07 -13.41 5.25
CA ASN A 474 -25.43 -13.59 6.65
C ASN A 474 -24.99 -15.00 7.08
N ASP A 475 -24.13 -15.12 8.10
CA ASP A 475 -23.65 -16.42 8.62
C ASP A 475 -24.80 -17.34 9.11
N SER A 476 -25.99 -16.78 9.32
CA SER A 476 -27.22 -17.43 9.79
C SER A 476 -28.11 -18.06 8.71
N SER A 477 -27.84 -17.85 7.42
CA SER A 477 -28.79 -18.22 6.34
C SER A 477 -28.63 -19.63 5.75
N VAL A 478 -27.75 -20.48 6.31
CA VAL A 478 -27.64 -21.89 5.91
C VAL A 478 -27.75 -22.80 7.14
N SER A 479 -28.94 -22.86 7.74
CA SER A 479 -29.29 -23.94 8.65
C SER A 479 -30.00 -25.05 7.87
N CYS A 480 -29.28 -26.13 7.57
CA CYS A 480 -29.94 -27.41 7.36
C CYS A 480 -30.48 -27.85 8.71
N GLY A 481 -31.78 -28.14 8.77
CA GLY A 481 -32.51 -28.26 10.02
C GLY A 481 -31.97 -29.35 10.94
N THR A 482 -31.41 -28.95 12.08
CA THR A 482 -31.58 -29.62 13.37
C THR A 482 -31.31 -28.62 14.48
N LYS A 483 -32.35 -28.32 15.27
CA LYS A 483 -32.27 -27.46 16.45
C LYS A 483 -31.46 -28.15 17.54
N ARG A 484 -30.33 -27.54 17.95
CA ARG A 484 -29.92 -27.41 19.36
C ARG A 484 -28.87 -26.28 19.45
N PRO A 485 -29.19 -25.15 20.11
CA PRO A 485 -28.18 -24.17 20.44
C PRO A 485 -27.35 -24.74 21.60
N LEU A 486 -26.09 -25.05 21.34
CA LEU A 486 -25.11 -25.24 22.40
C LEU A 486 -24.64 -23.85 22.85
N GLU A 487 -24.73 -23.61 24.15
CA GLU A 487 -24.23 -22.41 24.82
C GLU A 487 -22.71 -22.29 24.58
N GLY A 488 -22.30 -21.16 23.99
CA GLY A 488 -20.92 -20.87 23.60
C GLY A 488 -20.90 -20.06 22.30
N GLN A 489 -20.91 -18.73 22.43
CA GLN A 489 -20.94 -17.76 21.34
C GLN A 489 -19.78 -17.96 20.34
N ASN A 490 -20.05 -18.52 19.17
CA ASN A 490 -19.21 -18.28 18.00
C ASN A 490 -19.69 -16.99 17.34
N GLU A 491 -19.06 -15.86 17.66
CA GLU A 491 -19.21 -14.64 16.87
C GLU A 491 -18.94 -14.95 15.38
N SER A 492 -19.86 -14.48 14.53
CA SER A 492 -19.77 -14.60 13.07
C SER A 492 -18.44 -13.98 12.58
N LEU A 493 -17.66 -14.73 11.80
CA LEU A 493 -16.37 -14.27 11.26
C LEU A 493 -16.54 -12.96 10.49
N LEU A 494 -17.62 -12.86 9.73
CA LEU A 494 -17.97 -11.68 8.97
C LEU A 494 -18.39 -10.51 9.87
N SER A 495 -19.12 -10.77 10.96
CA SER A 495 -19.46 -9.73 11.95
C SER A 495 -18.22 -9.17 12.66
N THR A 496 -17.27 -10.03 13.05
CA THR A 496 -15.98 -9.59 13.60
C THR A 496 -15.20 -8.76 12.58
N PHE A 497 -15.20 -9.17 11.31
CA PHE A 497 -14.59 -8.40 10.22
C PHE A 497 -15.23 -7.01 10.09
N GLU A 498 -16.55 -6.92 10.00
CA GLU A 498 -17.27 -5.67 9.78
C GLU A 498 -17.15 -4.67 10.93
N THR A 499 -17.00 -5.16 12.16
CA THR A 499 -16.97 -4.31 13.37
C THR A 499 -15.55 -3.93 13.81
N MET A 500 -14.54 -4.76 13.54
CA MET A 500 -13.21 -4.58 14.10
C MET A 500 -12.14 -4.21 13.07
N VAL A 501 -12.38 -4.42 11.77
CA VAL A 501 -11.36 -4.12 10.75
C VAL A 501 -11.35 -2.62 10.42
N THR A 502 -10.17 -2.04 10.57
CA THR A 502 -9.85 -0.69 10.09
C THR A 502 -8.70 -0.76 9.11
N SER A 503 -8.50 0.29 8.32
CA SER A 503 -7.43 0.31 7.34
C SER A 503 -6.06 0.26 8.02
N SER A 504 -5.19 -0.62 7.52
CA SER A 504 -3.80 -0.78 7.95
C SER A 504 -2.88 0.25 7.29
N PHE A 505 -3.22 0.69 6.07
CA PHE A 505 -2.34 1.52 5.24
C PHE A 505 -2.85 2.95 5.00
N HIS A 506 -4.08 3.27 5.41
CA HIS A 506 -4.62 4.62 5.30
C HIS A 506 -3.89 5.59 6.25
N PRO A 507 -3.40 6.74 5.75
CA PRO A 507 -2.55 7.63 6.55
C PRO A 507 -3.20 8.14 7.83
N PHE A 508 -4.51 8.40 7.83
CA PHE A 508 -5.22 8.81 9.04
C PHE A 508 -5.17 7.72 10.13
N ASN A 509 -5.50 6.47 9.78
CA ASN A 509 -5.52 5.36 10.72
C ASN A 509 -4.12 5.01 11.24
N GLN A 510 -3.10 5.10 10.36
CA GLN A 510 -1.71 4.94 10.76
C GLN A 510 -1.27 6.03 11.75
N LEU A 511 -1.61 7.29 11.44
CA LEU A 511 -1.31 8.43 12.29
C LEU A 511 -2.00 8.31 13.66
N GLN A 512 -3.27 7.91 13.69
CA GLN A 512 -4.04 7.70 14.92
C GLN A 512 -3.40 6.63 15.82
N ARG A 513 -3.10 5.45 15.28
CA ARG A 513 -2.46 4.37 16.06
C ARG A 513 -1.08 4.76 16.57
N LEU A 514 -0.29 5.45 15.74
CA LEU A 514 1.03 5.90 16.15
C LEU A 514 0.94 7.01 17.21
N LEU A 515 -0.09 7.86 17.16
CA LEU A 515 -0.35 8.85 18.21
C LEU A 515 -0.68 8.18 19.55
N THR A 516 -1.54 7.15 19.56
CA THR A 516 -1.82 6.36 20.77
C THR A 516 -0.53 5.77 21.34
N THR A 517 0.28 5.14 20.48
CA THR A 517 1.58 4.56 20.87
C THR A 517 2.52 5.61 21.47
N CYS A 518 2.62 6.78 20.82
CA CYS A 518 3.46 7.88 21.29
C CYS A 518 2.97 8.46 22.64
N LYS A 519 1.65 8.55 22.85
CA LYS A 519 1.06 8.97 24.14
C LYS A 519 1.37 7.98 25.26
N GLN A 520 1.33 6.67 24.96
CA GLN A 520 1.74 5.64 25.92
C GLN A 520 3.23 5.77 26.25
N GLN A 521 4.10 5.89 25.24
CA GLN A 521 5.54 6.03 25.45
C GLN A 521 5.90 7.30 26.24
N ARG A 522 5.19 8.41 25.99
CA ARG A 522 5.31 9.64 26.77
C ARG A 522 4.99 9.40 28.24
N THR A 523 3.90 8.69 28.53
CA THR A 523 3.50 8.39 29.92
C THR A 523 4.57 7.53 30.62
N THR A 524 5.10 6.51 29.94
CA THR A 524 6.22 5.71 30.44
C THR A 524 7.46 6.57 30.71
N PHE A 525 7.80 7.48 29.80
CA PHE A 525 8.94 8.39 29.98
C PHE A 525 8.72 9.40 31.12
N ALA A 526 7.49 9.87 31.33
CA ALA A 526 7.15 10.75 32.45
C ALA A 526 7.36 10.05 33.81
N THR A 527 6.93 8.79 33.92
CA THR A 527 7.21 7.95 35.09
C THR A 527 8.71 7.75 35.29
N PHE A 528 9.46 7.49 34.20
CA PHE A 528 10.92 7.43 34.25
C PHE A 528 11.51 8.74 34.79
N ARG A 529 11.13 9.90 34.24
CA ARG A 529 11.60 11.22 34.71
C ARG A 529 11.38 11.40 36.21
N GLU A 530 10.18 11.11 36.72
CA GLU A 530 9.82 11.32 38.14
C GLU A 530 10.71 10.56 39.12
N GLN A 531 11.40 9.51 38.67
CA GLN A 531 12.36 8.77 39.48
C GLN A 531 13.69 9.52 39.65
N TRP A 532 14.00 10.49 38.78
CA TRP A 532 15.28 11.20 38.73
C TRP A 532 15.20 12.66 39.20
N MET A 533 13.98 13.19 39.33
CA MET A 533 13.76 14.59 39.74
C MET A 533 13.77 14.79 41.26
N ASP A 534 13.72 13.70 42.03
CA ASP A 534 13.75 13.76 43.49
C ASP A 534 15.20 13.58 44.00
N PHE A 535 15.87 14.69 44.29
CA PHE A 535 17.26 14.71 44.70
C PHE A 535 17.54 15.70 45.84
N ARG A 536 18.58 15.43 46.62
CA ARG A 536 19.08 16.32 47.68
C ARG A 536 20.50 16.74 47.38
N VAL A 537 20.84 17.98 47.74
CA VAL A 537 22.21 18.48 47.64
C VAL A 537 22.78 18.78 49.02
N SER A 538 23.97 18.24 49.31
CA SER A 538 24.71 18.48 50.55
C SER A 538 26.11 19.00 50.25
N LEU A 539 26.53 20.04 50.96
CA LEU A 539 27.87 20.61 50.85
C LEU A 539 28.90 19.68 51.50
N ILE A 540 30.10 19.61 50.90
CA ILE A 540 31.24 18.94 51.52
C ILE A 540 32.03 20.00 52.29
N GLU A 541 32.08 19.85 53.61
CA GLU A 541 32.92 20.70 54.46
C GLU A 541 34.40 20.34 54.25
N ASN A 542 35.10 21.15 53.46
CA ASN A 542 36.55 21.03 53.30
C ASN A 542 37.24 21.66 54.51
N THR A 543 37.69 20.84 55.46
CA THR A 543 38.34 21.28 56.70
C THR A 543 39.86 21.44 56.60
N ALA A 544 40.49 21.15 55.44
CA ALA A 544 41.95 21.06 55.35
C ALA A 544 42.65 21.97 54.30
N ASP A 545 41.93 22.58 53.35
CA ASP A 545 42.60 23.32 52.26
C ASP A 545 41.75 24.51 51.76
N SER A 546 42.09 25.73 52.20
CA SER A 546 41.32 26.96 51.90
C SER A 546 41.41 27.42 50.44
N SER A 547 42.21 26.75 49.60
CA SER A 547 42.32 27.02 48.16
C SER A 547 41.54 26.05 47.26
N ALA A 548 40.92 25.00 47.81
CA ALA A 548 40.16 24.04 47.04
C ALA A 548 38.75 24.57 46.71
N GLU A 549 38.32 24.46 45.46
CA GLU A 549 36.97 24.86 45.06
C GLU A 549 35.89 24.07 45.83
N PRO A 550 34.81 24.72 46.30
CA PRO A 550 33.77 24.06 47.08
C PRO A 550 33.03 23.01 46.25
N MET A 551 32.87 21.81 46.82
CA MET A 551 32.22 20.65 46.21
C MET A 551 30.90 20.31 46.92
N ALA A 552 29.97 19.72 46.20
CA ALA A 552 28.70 19.24 46.73
C ALA A 552 28.38 17.84 46.20
N VAL A 553 27.62 17.10 46.99
CA VAL A 553 27.06 15.79 46.63
C VAL A 553 25.61 15.98 46.26
N VAL A 554 25.23 15.50 45.07
CA VAL A 554 23.85 15.36 44.61
C VAL A 554 23.44 13.91 44.81
N GLU A 555 22.50 13.67 45.70
CA GLU A 555 21.97 12.36 46.07
C GLU A 555 20.58 12.17 45.45
N ILE A 556 20.42 11.17 44.57
CA ILE A 556 19.11 10.84 43.97
C ILE A 556 18.32 9.97 44.96
N LEU A 557 17.23 10.49 45.50
CA LEU A 557 16.54 9.90 46.65
C LEU A 557 15.79 8.60 46.31
N ARG A 558 15.26 8.49 45.09
CA ARG A 558 14.52 7.32 44.60
C ARG A 558 15.39 6.23 43.96
N SER A 559 16.70 6.37 44.02
CA SER A 559 17.62 5.42 43.37
C SER A 559 17.64 4.03 44.01
N ASP A 560 17.39 3.93 45.31
CA ASP A 560 17.34 2.64 46.03
C ASP A 560 16.20 1.73 45.55
N GLU A 561 15.03 2.31 45.29
CA GLU A 561 13.84 1.61 44.79
C GLU A 561 14.03 1.11 43.35
N MET A 562 14.85 1.81 42.54
CA MET A 562 15.09 1.47 41.14
C MET A 562 16.07 0.31 40.94
N PHE A 563 17.08 0.18 41.80
CA PHE A 563 18.22 -0.70 41.54
C PHE A 563 18.34 -1.90 42.48
N GLY A 564 17.62 -1.89 43.61
CA GLY A 564 17.77 -2.88 44.67
C GLY A 564 19.12 -2.77 45.38
N GLY A 565 19.12 -2.93 46.71
CA GLY A 565 20.36 -3.01 47.50
C GLY A 565 20.69 -1.82 48.41
N GLY A 566 19.78 -0.86 48.59
CA GLY A 566 19.90 0.20 49.63
C GLY A 566 21.10 1.15 49.46
N GLN A 567 21.69 1.22 48.26
CA GLN A 567 22.80 2.10 47.95
C GLN A 567 22.38 3.19 46.96
N LYS A 568 22.30 4.42 47.46
CA LYS A 568 21.84 5.58 46.67
C LYS A 568 22.88 6.04 45.66
N LEU A 569 22.40 6.51 44.51
CA LEU A 569 23.23 7.14 43.49
C LEU A 569 23.64 8.54 43.94
N THR A 570 24.93 8.72 44.19
CA THR A 570 25.54 10.01 44.56
C THR A 570 26.45 10.54 43.46
N ILE A 571 26.32 11.82 43.11
CA ILE A 571 27.14 12.51 42.13
C ILE A 571 27.88 13.66 42.79
N LEU A 572 29.21 13.68 42.66
CA LEU A 572 30.07 14.75 43.18
C LEU A 572 30.30 15.83 42.10
N GLU A 573 29.96 17.09 42.37
CA GLU A 573 30.15 18.21 41.43
C GLU A 573 30.48 19.54 42.16
N LYS A 574 31.04 20.51 41.42
CA LYS A 574 31.42 21.83 41.94
C LYS A 574 30.18 22.67 42.31
N VAL A 575 30.19 23.29 43.49
CA VAL A 575 29.09 24.15 44.00
C VAL A 575 28.76 25.27 43.04
N GLN A 576 29.78 25.92 42.48
CA GLN A 576 29.61 27.01 41.51
C GLN A 576 28.72 26.62 40.32
N ARG A 577 28.82 25.37 39.84
CA ARG A 577 28.02 24.89 38.71
C ARG A 577 26.59 24.57 39.09
N LEU A 578 26.39 23.94 40.25
CA LEU A 578 25.06 23.65 40.75
C LEU A 578 24.30 24.95 41.02
N ALA A 579 24.97 25.96 41.56
CA ALA A 579 24.39 27.29 41.79
C ALA A 579 23.87 27.96 40.50
N GLU A 580 24.36 27.58 39.31
CA GLU A 580 23.80 28.08 38.05
C GLU A 580 22.37 27.61 37.77
N PHE A 581 21.92 26.51 38.39
CA PHE A 581 20.58 25.93 38.23
C PHE A 581 19.64 26.26 39.40
N GLN A 582 20.07 27.09 40.36
CA GLN A 582 19.28 27.42 41.56
C GLN A 582 17.91 28.05 41.28
N VAL A 583 17.76 28.68 40.11
CA VAL A 583 16.48 29.28 39.65
C VAL A 583 15.48 28.22 39.20
N LEU A 584 15.96 27.05 38.76
CA LEU A 584 15.13 25.96 38.24
C LEU A 584 14.69 24.95 39.30
N TYR A 585 15.51 24.75 40.34
CA TYR A 585 15.32 23.68 41.31
C TYR A 585 15.39 24.23 42.73
N SER A 586 14.32 24.02 43.50
CA SER A 586 14.18 24.50 44.87
C SER A 586 15.20 23.85 45.83
N GLU A 587 15.61 22.63 45.49
CA GLU A 587 16.59 21.78 46.15
C GLU A 587 18.00 22.40 46.14
N LEU A 588 18.23 23.38 45.27
CA LEU A 588 19.50 24.11 45.13
C LEU A 588 19.48 25.48 45.82
N ALA A 589 18.35 25.90 46.41
CA ALA A 589 18.17 27.24 46.99
C ALA A 589 19.14 27.54 48.15
N ALA A 590 19.68 26.51 48.81
CA ALA A 590 20.66 26.64 49.89
C ALA A 590 22.09 26.98 49.40
N LEU A 591 22.36 26.90 48.10
CA LEU A 591 23.67 27.26 47.53
C LEU A 591 23.77 28.78 47.37
N SER A 592 24.74 29.42 48.03
CA SER A 592 24.88 30.89 48.03
C SER A 592 25.14 31.47 46.63
N ALA A 593 24.37 32.49 46.26
CA ALA A 593 24.47 33.26 45.02
C ALA A 593 25.82 33.98 44.81
N ALA A 594 26.66 34.09 45.85
CA ALA A 594 27.97 34.73 45.78
C ALA A 594 28.97 34.00 44.86
N HIS A 595 28.68 32.76 44.44
CA HIS A 595 29.58 31.94 43.62
C HIS A 595 29.25 31.94 42.11
N VAL A 596 28.19 32.61 41.67
CA VAL A 596 27.74 32.57 40.26
C VAL A 596 28.58 33.53 39.40
N LYS A 597 29.44 33.00 38.51
CA LYS A 597 29.98 33.78 37.40
C LYS A 597 28.91 33.86 36.30
N GLN A 598 28.20 34.99 36.20
CA GLN A 598 27.20 35.19 35.16
C GLN A 598 27.85 35.18 33.76
N SER A 599 27.64 34.09 33.02
CA SER A 599 27.88 34.03 31.56
C SER A 599 26.54 34.09 30.84
N LYS A 600 26.35 35.06 29.95
CA LYS A 600 25.14 35.21 29.10
C LYS A 600 24.89 34.01 28.16
N THR A 601 25.78 33.02 28.12
CA THR A 601 25.73 31.86 27.21
C THR A 601 25.81 30.51 27.93
N SER A 602 25.67 30.48 29.26
CA SER A 602 25.71 29.21 30.00
C SER A 602 24.55 28.29 29.62
N PHE A 603 24.78 26.97 29.73
CA PHE A 603 23.77 25.94 29.51
C PHE A 603 22.51 26.17 30.37
N SER A 604 22.68 26.57 31.63
CA SER A 604 21.58 26.90 32.55
C SER A 604 20.73 28.08 32.09
N THR A 605 21.34 29.16 31.59
CA THR A 605 20.62 30.34 31.09
C THR A 605 19.80 29.99 29.84
N GLN A 606 20.35 29.18 28.94
CA GLN A 606 19.63 28.68 27.76
C GLN A 606 18.47 27.76 28.16
N LEU A 607 18.68 26.92 29.17
CA LEU A 607 17.66 26.00 29.68
C LEU A 607 16.47 26.75 30.30
N ILE A 608 16.72 27.74 31.15
CA ILE A 608 15.68 28.60 31.77
C ILE A 608 14.85 29.29 30.68
N GLY A 609 15.53 29.96 29.74
CA GLY A 609 14.84 30.68 28.66
C GLY A 609 14.00 29.76 27.77
N LEU A 610 14.48 28.54 27.51
CA LEU A 610 13.74 27.56 26.73
C LEU A 610 12.54 27.00 27.50
N GLN A 611 12.67 26.73 28.80
CA GLN A 611 11.58 26.22 29.63
C GLN A 611 10.39 27.20 29.66
N GLU A 612 10.65 28.49 29.86
CA GLU A 612 9.61 29.52 29.80
C GLU A 612 8.99 29.67 28.40
N GLN A 613 9.79 29.50 27.35
CA GLN A 613 9.30 29.53 25.96
C GLN A 613 8.36 28.35 25.70
N VAL A 614 8.80 27.13 26.02
CA VAL A 614 8.01 25.91 25.80
C VAL A 614 6.73 25.94 26.63
N ALA A 615 6.77 26.34 27.90
CA ALA A 615 5.58 26.45 28.75
C ALA A 615 4.54 27.42 28.15
N ARG A 616 4.96 28.61 27.68
CA ARG A 616 4.07 29.55 27.00
C ARG A 616 3.42 28.96 25.74
N ILE A 617 4.19 28.21 24.95
CA ILE A 617 3.69 27.57 23.74
C ILE A 617 2.68 26.46 24.09
N GLN A 618 2.95 25.65 25.11
CA GLN A 618 2.03 24.63 25.59
C GLN A 618 0.68 25.23 26.02
N THR A 619 0.70 26.30 26.83
CA THR A 619 -0.52 27.00 27.23
C THR A 619 -1.28 27.55 26.02
N THR A 620 -0.57 28.20 25.09
CA THR A 620 -1.20 28.78 23.89
C THR A 620 -1.84 27.69 23.01
N LEU A 621 -1.17 26.55 22.84
CA LEU A 621 -1.72 25.41 22.10
C LEU A 621 -2.96 24.83 22.80
N ALA A 622 -2.93 24.68 24.12
CA ALA A 622 -4.06 24.18 24.90
C ALA A 622 -5.28 25.10 24.79
N ASP A 623 -5.09 26.42 24.93
CA ASP A 623 -6.15 27.41 24.77
C ASP A 623 -6.73 27.35 23.35
N HIS A 624 -5.87 27.22 22.34
CA HIS A 624 -6.28 27.10 20.94
C HIS A 624 -7.11 25.83 20.68
N PHE A 625 -6.71 24.69 21.25
CA PHE A 625 -7.48 23.45 21.18
C PHE A 625 -8.88 23.64 21.75
N GLN A 626 -8.98 24.32 22.90
CA GLN A 626 -10.25 24.57 23.55
C GLN A 626 -11.14 25.51 22.73
N VAL A 627 -10.59 26.58 22.17
CA VAL A 627 -11.34 27.60 21.40
C VAL A 627 -11.81 27.09 20.04
N ILE A 628 -10.92 26.48 19.25
CA ILE A 628 -11.26 26.07 17.87
C ILE A 628 -12.07 24.77 17.85
N HIS A 629 -11.78 23.86 18.78
CA HIS A 629 -12.41 22.53 18.81
C HIS A 629 -13.38 22.37 19.97
N HIS A 630 -14.00 23.46 20.41
CA HIS A 630 -14.93 23.57 21.55
C HIS A 630 -16.11 22.57 21.53
N ALA A 631 -16.40 21.96 20.37
CA ALA A 631 -17.41 20.92 20.20
C ALA A 631 -16.90 19.47 20.40
N VAL A 632 -15.58 19.23 20.39
CA VAL A 632 -14.98 17.88 20.52
C VAL A 632 -14.37 17.66 21.90
N VAL A 633 -13.90 18.71 22.59
CA VAL A 633 -13.22 18.55 23.89
C VAL A 633 -14.17 18.11 25.03
N VAL A 634 -15.48 18.32 24.90
CA VAL A 634 -16.49 17.79 25.86
C VAL A 634 -16.63 16.26 25.75
N SER A 635 -16.17 15.67 24.65
CA SER A 635 -15.92 14.25 24.51
C SER A 635 -14.46 14.08 24.10
N THR A 636 -13.55 14.23 25.06
CA THR A 636 -12.32 13.42 24.99
C THR A 636 -12.79 11.99 24.70
N PRO A 637 -12.46 11.39 23.55
CA PRO A 637 -12.76 9.99 23.36
C PRO A 637 -11.86 9.26 24.35
N SER A 638 -12.43 8.97 25.51
CA SER A 638 -11.86 8.11 26.53
C SER A 638 -11.84 6.65 26.05
N SER A 639 -12.16 6.40 24.78
CA SER A 639 -11.94 5.13 24.13
C SER A 639 -11.78 5.32 22.62
N GLU A 640 -10.77 4.67 22.04
CA GLU A 640 -10.65 4.42 20.60
C GLU A 640 -11.95 3.82 19.99
N ALA A 641 -12.84 3.28 20.84
CA ALA A 641 -14.13 2.71 20.44
C ALA A 641 -15.14 3.71 19.85
N GLU A 642 -15.14 4.99 20.22
CA GLU A 642 -16.21 5.90 19.76
C GLU A 642 -16.09 6.28 18.27
N ALA A 643 -14.87 6.54 17.78
CA ALA A 643 -14.65 6.82 16.35
C ALA A 643 -14.77 5.56 15.47
N ILE A 644 -14.57 4.37 16.05
CA ILE A 644 -14.81 3.07 15.40
C ILE A 644 -16.32 2.76 15.35
N SER A 645 -17.11 3.33 16.27
CA SER A 645 -18.54 3.02 16.39
C SER A 645 -19.47 3.78 15.45
N ASP A 646 -19.02 4.90 14.85
CA ASP A 646 -19.78 5.65 13.84
C ASP A 646 -19.32 5.26 12.41
N PRO A 647 -20.06 4.35 11.73
CA PRO A 647 -19.67 3.87 10.40
C PRO A 647 -19.71 4.98 9.35
N ASP A 648 -20.55 6.01 9.53
CA ASP A 648 -20.62 7.12 8.58
C ASP A 648 -19.39 8.00 8.71
N LEU A 649 -18.99 8.36 9.93
CA LEU A 649 -17.74 9.10 10.15
C LEU A 649 -16.52 8.34 9.58
N GLN A 650 -16.46 7.03 9.77
CA GLN A 650 -15.35 6.21 9.25
C GLN A 650 -15.26 6.26 7.72
N ARG A 651 -16.38 6.28 7.00
CA ARG A 651 -16.40 6.42 5.54
C ARG A 651 -15.79 7.75 5.10
N TYR A 652 -16.18 8.85 5.74
CA TYR A 652 -15.66 10.17 5.41
C TYR A 652 -14.18 10.34 5.78
N LEU A 653 -13.72 9.66 6.85
CA LEU A 653 -12.29 9.58 7.19
C LEU A 653 -11.49 8.85 6.11
N LEU A 654 -12.01 7.75 5.56
CA LEU A 654 -11.41 7.01 4.44
C LEU A 654 -11.52 7.76 3.10
N ALA A 655 -12.41 8.75 3.02
CA ALA A 655 -12.63 9.60 1.84
C ALA A 655 -11.78 10.88 1.85
N LEU A 656 -10.91 11.05 2.85
CA LEU A 656 -10.02 12.20 2.90
C LEU A 656 -9.04 12.18 1.72
N THR A 657 -8.80 13.35 1.12
CA THR A 657 -7.86 13.52 0.01
C THR A 657 -6.69 14.42 0.41
N ASP A 658 -5.73 14.60 -0.51
CA ASP A 658 -4.64 15.55 -0.30
C ASP A 658 -5.13 16.98 -0.13
N ALA A 659 -6.28 17.34 -0.73
CA ALA A 659 -6.90 18.65 -0.54
C ALA A 659 -7.44 18.86 0.88
N ASP A 660 -7.78 17.78 1.58
CA ASP A 660 -8.15 17.78 3.00
C ASP A 660 -6.93 17.79 3.93
N GLY A 661 -5.71 17.73 3.38
CA GLY A 661 -4.47 17.62 4.15
C GLY A 661 -4.09 16.18 4.50
N LEU A 662 -4.52 15.16 3.73
CA LEU A 662 -4.11 13.78 4.00
C LEU A 662 -2.61 13.55 3.76
N SER A 663 -2.03 14.15 2.71
CA SER A 663 -0.59 14.08 2.39
C SER A 663 0.33 14.49 3.56
N VAL A 664 -0.15 15.41 4.41
CA VAL A 664 0.51 15.83 5.66
C VAL A 664 0.73 14.66 6.60
N SER A 665 -0.21 13.71 6.64
CA SER A 665 -0.22 12.62 7.63
C SER A 665 1.04 11.78 7.55
N SER A 666 1.61 11.59 6.36
CA SER A 666 2.87 10.87 6.17
C SER A 666 4.05 11.58 6.87
N CYS A 667 4.08 12.92 6.81
CA CYS A 667 5.08 13.72 7.53
C CYS A 667 4.89 13.61 9.05
N MET A 668 3.63 13.65 9.51
CA MET A 668 3.31 13.52 10.93
C MET A 668 3.62 12.13 11.49
N ILE A 669 3.45 11.07 10.69
CA ILE A 669 3.87 9.71 11.05
C ILE A 669 5.38 9.67 11.33
N GLU A 670 6.20 10.28 10.48
CA GLU A 670 7.66 10.32 10.72
C GLU A 670 8.01 11.19 11.94
N ILE A 671 7.31 12.30 12.16
CA ILE A 671 7.49 13.13 13.36
C ILE A 671 7.23 12.31 14.63
N LEU A 672 6.08 11.61 14.71
CA LEU A 672 5.76 10.76 15.86
C LEU A 672 6.76 9.62 16.04
N GLY A 673 7.19 8.99 14.94
CA GLY A 673 8.23 7.97 14.97
C GLY A 673 9.55 8.51 15.53
N SER A 674 9.95 9.72 15.14
CA SER A 674 11.14 10.40 15.64
C SER A 674 11.01 10.79 17.12
N ILE A 675 9.82 11.20 17.58
CA ILE A 675 9.55 11.44 19.02
C ILE A 675 9.77 10.15 19.82
N ILE A 676 9.15 9.03 19.41
CA ILE A 676 9.31 7.73 20.09
C ILE A 676 10.78 7.33 20.16
N ARG A 677 11.49 7.35 19.03
CA ARG A 677 12.92 7.02 18.98
C ARG A 677 13.76 7.95 19.85
N SER A 678 13.43 9.24 19.90
CA SER A 678 14.14 10.22 20.74
C SER A 678 13.95 9.94 22.22
N LEU A 679 12.73 9.61 22.66
CA LEU A 679 12.43 9.21 24.05
C LEU A 679 13.23 7.95 24.43
N ASP A 680 13.17 6.90 23.59
CA ASP A 680 13.85 5.63 23.83
C ASP A 680 15.37 5.78 23.89
N THR A 681 15.93 6.50 22.91
CA THR A 681 17.38 6.69 22.81
C THR A 681 17.89 7.55 23.96
N PHE A 682 17.15 8.58 24.36
CA PHE A 682 17.49 9.40 25.52
C PHE A 682 17.51 8.55 26.80
N GLN A 683 16.45 7.76 27.04
CA GLN A 683 16.34 6.89 28.21
C GLN A 683 17.45 5.84 28.26
N ALA A 684 17.69 5.13 27.15
CA ALA A 684 18.73 4.10 27.06
C ALA A 684 20.12 4.69 27.37
N ARG A 685 20.42 5.86 26.82
CA ARG A 685 21.68 6.57 27.06
C ARG A 685 21.81 7.05 28.51
N PHE A 686 20.75 7.60 29.06
CA PHE A 686 20.72 8.03 30.46
C PHE A 686 21.06 6.87 31.39
N LEU A 687 20.41 5.72 31.19
CA LEU A 687 20.67 4.50 31.95
C LEU A 687 22.10 3.97 31.77
N ALA A 688 22.67 4.09 30.56
CA ALA A 688 24.07 3.73 30.33
C ALA A 688 25.05 4.60 31.14
N LEU A 689 24.78 5.91 31.28
CA LEU A 689 25.58 6.81 32.12
C LEU A 689 25.46 6.45 33.61
N VAL A 690 24.25 6.11 34.06
CA VAL A 690 24.01 5.63 35.43
C VAL A 690 24.82 4.36 35.72
N ALA A 691 24.79 3.38 34.81
CA ALA A 691 25.53 2.13 34.94
C ALA A 691 27.05 2.38 35.09
N LEU A 692 27.62 3.28 34.28
CA LEU A 692 29.04 3.65 34.39
C LEU A 692 29.40 4.24 35.76
N ILE A 693 28.50 5.02 36.37
CA ILE A 693 28.73 5.59 37.70
C ILE A 693 28.68 4.49 38.77
N ARG A 694 27.68 3.61 38.70
CA ARG A 694 27.53 2.50 39.66
C ARG A 694 28.70 1.52 39.61
N GLU A 695 29.20 1.22 38.43
CA GLU A 695 30.36 0.33 38.24
C GLU A 695 31.70 0.98 38.63
N GLY A 696 31.70 2.25 39.07
CA GLY A 696 32.92 2.99 39.39
C GLY A 696 33.78 3.35 38.17
N LYS A 697 33.27 3.13 36.95
CA LYS A 697 33.97 3.37 35.67
C LYS A 697 33.75 4.78 35.13
N ALA A 698 32.90 5.59 35.76
CA ALA A 698 32.57 6.93 35.29
C ALA A 698 33.69 7.95 35.49
N ARG A 699 34.14 8.55 34.38
CA ARG A 699 35.00 9.74 34.37
C ARG A 699 34.21 11.00 34.73
N THR A 700 34.90 12.08 35.04
CA THR A 700 34.30 13.39 35.37
C THR A 700 33.32 13.88 34.31
N ASN A 701 33.62 13.68 33.02
CA ASN A 701 32.71 14.04 31.94
C ASN A 701 31.42 13.22 31.93
N HIS A 702 31.46 11.93 32.29
CA HIS A 702 30.25 11.09 32.36
C HIS A 702 29.31 11.56 33.48
N ARG A 703 29.88 11.87 34.66
CA ARG A 703 29.13 12.39 35.82
C ARG A 703 28.46 13.73 35.48
N ARG A 704 29.21 14.63 34.83
CA ARG A 704 28.67 15.92 34.37
C ARG A 704 27.58 15.75 33.32
N SER A 705 27.78 14.87 32.34
CA SER A 705 26.78 14.59 31.31
C SER A 705 25.49 14.04 31.92
N LEU A 706 25.58 13.15 32.91
CA LEU A 706 24.39 12.64 33.61
C LEU A 706 23.67 13.77 34.33
N LEU A 707 24.38 14.59 35.10
CA LEU A 707 23.78 15.69 35.85
C LEU A 707 23.10 16.72 34.93
N ASN A 708 23.73 17.07 33.80
CA ASN A 708 23.10 17.92 32.79
C ASN A 708 21.86 17.27 32.18
N GLN A 709 21.85 15.95 31.98
CA GLN A 709 20.67 15.24 31.49
C GLN A 709 19.55 15.23 32.54
N VAL A 710 19.86 15.03 33.84
CA VAL A 710 18.89 15.13 34.93
C VAL A 710 18.20 16.50 34.91
N PHE A 711 18.98 17.58 34.83
CA PHE A 711 18.40 18.93 34.77
C PHE A 711 17.69 19.25 33.46
N PHE A 712 18.05 18.59 32.36
CA PHE A 712 17.41 18.78 31.06
C PHE A 712 16.11 17.98 30.90
N LEU A 713 15.90 16.92 31.68
CA LEU A 713 14.76 16.01 31.56
C LEU A 713 13.38 16.73 31.46
N PRO A 714 13.04 17.72 32.30
CA PRO A 714 11.73 18.38 32.21
C PRO A 714 11.57 19.14 30.89
N VAL A 715 12.61 19.84 30.44
CA VAL A 715 12.59 20.62 29.21
C VAL A 715 12.57 19.69 28.00
N PHE A 716 13.34 18.61 28.02
CA PHE A 716 13.31 17.58 26.98
C PHE A 716 11.90 17.02 26.80
N GLN A 717 11.24 16.58 27.88
CA GLN A 717 9.87 16.09 27.83
C GLN A 717 8.91 17.16 27.30
N ALA A 718 9.00 18.40 27.79
CA ALA A 718 8.12 19.48 27.37
C ALA A 718 8.27 19.80 25.86
N ILE A 719 9.48 19.71 25.31
CA ILE A 719 9.71 19.83 23.86
C ILE A 719 8.98 18.73 23.10
N GLN A 720 9.08 17.47 23.55
CA GLN A 720 8.37 16.35 22.93
C GLN A 720 6.85 16.54 23.02
N GLU A 721 6.34 17.04 24.16
CA GLU A 721 4.92 17.33 24.36
C GLU A 721 4.40 18.41 23.41
N VAL A 722 5.17 19.48 23.17
CA VAL A 722 4.78 20.48 22.16
C VAL A 722 4.72 19.87 20.77
N CYS A 723 5.72 19.06 20.39
CA CYS A 723 5.74 18.39 19.08
C CYS A 723 4.54 17.43 18.93
N LEU A 724 4.25 16.66 19.98
CA LEU A 724 3.10 15.77 20.05
C LEU A 724 1.78 16.54 19.92
N GLY A 725 1.60 17.64 20.66
CA GLY A 725 0.41 18.48 20.58
C GLY A 725 0.20 19.06 19.18
N LEU A 726 1.27 19.48 18.50
CA LEU A 726 1.17 19.94 17.11
C LEU A 726 0.70 18.84 16.14
N THR A 727 1.08 17.57 16.37
CA THR A 727 0.59 16.45 15.55
C THR A 727 -0.84 16.04 15.89
N GLU A 728 -1.24 16.11 17.17
CA GLU A 728 -2.60 15.82 17.63
C GLU A 728 -3.63 16.78 17.00
N HIS A 729 -3.25 18.05 16.83
CA HIS A 729 -4.05 19.03 16.11
C HIS A 729 -4.45 18.58 14.70
N GLN A 730 -3.55 17.91 13.97
CA GLN A 730 -3.87 17.44 12.63
C GLN A 730 -4.95 16.35 12.65
N ILE A 731 -4.90 15.41 13.59
CA ILE A 731 -5.92 14.35 13.70
C ILE A 731 -7.28 14.95 14.02
N ILE A 732 -7.34 15.88 14.98
CA ILE A 732 -8.58 16.55 15.36
C ILE A 732 -9.13 17.34 14.17
N HIS A 733 -8.28 18.05 13.43
CA HIS A 733 -8.65 18.76 12.22
C HIS A 733 -9.26 17.82 11.17
N LEU A 734 -8.57 16.72 10.82
CA LEU A 734 -9.06 15.74 9.84
C LEU A 734 -10.38 15.09 10.27
N THR A 735 -10.54 14.81 11.56
CA THR A 735 -11.79 14.26 12.12
C THR A 735 -12.95 15.25 11.97
N GLU A 736 -12.69 16.54 12.20
CA GLU A 736 -13.70 17.58 12.00
C GLU A 736 -14.02 17.78 10.50
N VAL A 737 -13.03 17.65 9.59
CA VAL A 737 -13.29 17.70 8.13
C VAL A 737 -14.26 16.60 7.75
N ALA A 738 -13.97 15.37 8.18
CA ALA A 738 -14.82 14.22 7.93
C ALA A 738 -16.23 14.42 8.52
N ARG A 739 -16.35 14.90 9.77
CA ARG A 739 -17.65 15.17 10.41
C ARG A 739 -18.48 16.22 9.65
N ARG A 740 -17.85 17.27 9.12
CA ARG A 740 -18.56 18.27 8.30
C ARG A 740 -18.97 17.73 6.95
N LYS A 741 -18.14 16.92 6.30
CA LYS A 741 -18.54 16.22 5.07
C LYS A 741 -19.75 15.32 5.32
N ALA A 742 -19.80 14.65 6.48
CA ALA A 742 -20.95 13.84 6.89
C ALA A 742 -22.23 14.66 7.11
N THR A 743 -22.13 15.82 7.77
CA THR A 743 -23.29 16.63 8.18
C THR A 743 -23.79 17.61 7.12
N LEU A 744 -22.88 18.26 6.39
CA LEU A 744 -23.20 19.38 5.49
C LEU A 744 -23.19 19.01 4.00
N ARG A 745 -22.63 17.85 3.62
CA ARG A 745 -22.53 17.32 2.24
C ARG A 745 -22.02 18.29 1.15
N VAL A 746 -21.57 19.51 1.46
CA VAL A 746 -21.33 20.57 0.44
C VAL A 746 -20.20 21.56 0.79
N ASP A 747 -19.72 21.69 2.03
CA ASP A 747 -18.84 22.83 2.37
C ASP A 747 -17.35 22.57 2.02
N THR A 748 -16.85 23.25 0.99
CA THR A 748 -15.46 23.18 0.48
C THR A 748 -14.50 24.17 1.14
N ARG A 749 -14.95 24.91 2.16
CA ARG A 749 -14.09 25.89 2.83
C ARG A 749 -13.10 25.19 3.77
N PRO A 750 -11.81 25.58 3.77
CA PRO A 750 -10.86 25.06 4.74
C PRO A 750 -11.34 25.41 6.16
N LEU A 751 -11.55 24.40 7.00
CA LEU A 751 -12.04 24.55 8.38
C LEU A 751 -11.21 25.53 9.21
N CYS A 752 -9.93 25.63 8.87
CA CYS A 752 -8.98 26.41 9.60
C CYS A 752 -8.08 27.14 8.59
N PRO A 753 -8.14 28.48 8.48
CA PRO A 753 -7.15 29.26 7.76
C PRO A 753 -5.70 28.94 8.20
N LEU A 754 -5.53 28.43 9.42
CA LEU A 754 -4.26 27.96 9.97
C LEU A 754 -3.85 26.57 9.50
N ALA A 755 -4.73 25.71 8.96
CA ALA A 755 -4.33 24.38 8.47
C ALA A 755 -3.25 24.50 7.36
N ARG A 756 -3.39 25.47 6.45
CA ARG A 756 -2.36 25.82 5.46
C ARG A 756 -1.07 26.38 6.09
N GLN A 757 -1.17 27.04 7.24
CA GLN A 757 0.01 27.52 7.98
C GLN A 757 0.70 26.37 8.74
N PHE A 758 -0.09 25.43 9.26
CA PHE A 758 0.38 24.18 9.84
C PHE A 758 1.07 23.30 8.80
N GLU A 759 0.59 23.26 7.55
CA GLU A 759 1.29 22.61 6.42
C GLU A 759 2.71 23.17 6.22
N GLN A 760 2.88 24.49 6.29
CA GLN A 760 4.20 25.10 6.21
C GLN A 760 5.05 24.84 7.45
N LEU A 761 4.44 24.74 8.63
CA LEU A 761 5.11 24.40 9.89
C LEU A 761 5.69 22.99 9.84
N GLN A 762 4.97 22.02 9.28
CA GLN A 762 5.34 20.59 9.28
C GLN A 762 6.73 20.31 8.74
N LYS A 763 7.11 20.91 7.61
CA LYS A 763 8.44 20.70 7.03
C LYS A 763 9.54 21.15 7.99
N LYS A 764 9.33 22.27 8.69
CA LYS A 764 10.26 22.77 9.70
C LYS A 764 10.21 21.94 10.98
N LEU A 765 9.04 21.46 11.37
CA LEU A 765 8.87 20.58 12.53
C LEU A 765 9.59 19.26 12.30
N LEU A 766 9.41 18.61 11.14
CA LEU A 766 10.14 17.39 10.78
C LEU A 766 11.65 17.60 10.78
N GLN A 767 12.14 18.69 10.17
CA GLN A 767 13.56 19.04 10.20
C GLN A 767 14.08 19.23 11.64
N PHE A 768 13.31 19.92 12.47
CA PHE A 768 13.65 20.14 13.87
C PHE A 768 13.69 18.82 14.65
N VAL A 769 12.62 18.01 14.63
CA VAL A 769 12.51 16.79 15.42
C VAL A 769 13.59 15.78 14.99
N THR A 770 13.84 15.63 13.68
CA THR A 770 14.93 14.76 13.18
C THR A 770 16.31 15.25 13.62
N ALA A 771 16.57 16.57 13.56
CA ALA A 771 17.83 17.14 14.02
C ALA A 771 17.99 17.03 15.55
N PHE A 772 16.89 17.17 16.28
CA PHE A 772 16.83 17.07 17.74
C PHE A 772 17.08 15.62 18.18
N GLU A 773 16.44 14.63 17.55
CA GLU A 773 16.73 13.19 17.69
C GLU A 773 18.22 12.90 17.49
N GLY A 774 18.83 13.43 16.42
CA GLY A 774 20.26 13.25 16.17
C GLY A 774 21.18 13.87 17.24
N CYS A 775 20.76 14.98 17.87
CA CYS A 775 21.54 15.64 18.93
C CYS A 775 21.39 14.94 20.30
N THR A 776 20.25 14.31 20.55
CA THR A 776 20.01 13.58 21.81
C THR A 776 20.50 12.13 21.72
N GLY A 777 20.52 11.53 20.53
CA GLY A 777 20.80 10.12 20.31
C GLY A 777 22.23 9.70 19.91
N SER A 778 23.15 10.61 19.56
CA SER A 778 24.49 10.19 19.13
C SER A 778 25.34 9.62 20.28
N SER A 779 26.03 8.49 20.03
CA SER A 779 26.90 7.81 21.00
C SER A 779 28.14 8.63 21.42
N GLU A 780 28.52 9.63 20.62
CA GLU A 780 29.65 10.55 20.85
C GLU A 780 29.24 11.93 21.38
N ALA A 781 27.97 12.13 21.75
CA ALA A 781 27.44 13.41 22.17
C ALA A 781 28.10 13.94 23.47
N SER A 782 29.18 14.71 23.32
CA SER A 782 29.79 15.50 24.40
C SER A 782 28.81 16.55 24.98
N GLN A 783 29.21 17.27 26.02
CA GLN A 783 28.49 18.45 26.55
C GLN A 783 28.01 19.42 25.44
N LYS A 784 28.77 19.53 24.33
CA LYS A 784 28.42 20.34 23.15
C LYS A 784 27.13 19.89 22.45
N SER A 785 26.72 18.63 22.60
CA SER A 785 25.49 18.10 22.00
C SER A 785 24.22 18.59 22.70
N GLY A 786 24.28 18.73 24.04
CA GLY A 786 23.17 19.28 24.82
C GLY A 786 22.95 20.77 24.55
N GLU A 787 24.04 21.55 24.51
CA GLU A 787 23.98 22.97 24.12
C GLU A 787 23.46 23.14 22.69
N LYS A 788 23.90 22.29 21.76
CA LYS A 788 23.38 22.28 20.38
C LYS A 788 21.89 21.95 20.33
N ALA A 789 21.42 20.99 21.13
CA ALA A 789 20.00 20.65 21.22
C ALA A 789 19.17 21.82 21.76
N LEU A 790 19.63 22.51 22.80
CA LEU A 790 18.99 23.73 23.34
C LEU A 790 18.93 24.86 22.32
N GLN A 791 20.03 25.09 21.59
CA GLN A 791 20.08 26.12 20.55
C GLN A 791 19.12 25.81 19.40
N LEU A 792 19.10 24.55 18.92
CA LEU A 792 18.17 24.12 17.87
C LEU A 792 16.71 24.30 18.31
N ALA A 793 16.38 23.90 19.53
CA ALA A 793 15.04 24.06 20.08
C ALA A 793 14.66 25.54 20.19
N SER A 794 15.52 26.38 20.76
CA SER A 794 15.23 27.82 20.90
C SER A 794 15.08 28.51 19.54
N GLN A 795 15.93 28.18 18.56
CA GLN A 795 15.82 28.69 17.18
C GLN A 795 14.50 28.28 16.53
N PHE A 796 14.08 27.03 16.72
CA PHE A 796 12.81 26.53 16.17
C PHE A 796 11.60 27.26 16.78
N PHE A 797 11.54 27.36 18.12
CA PHE A 797 10.41 28.00 18.80
C PHE A 797 10.34 29.52 18.61
N GLN A 798 11.46 30.18 18.29
CA GLN A 798 11.49 31.60 17.91
C GLN A 798 11.23 31.86 16.42
N SER A 799 11.16 30.79 15.62
CA SER A 799 11.00 30.90 14.18
C SER A 799 9.70 31.60 13.80
N LYS A 800 9.69 32.23 12.62
CA LYS A 800 8.47 32.84 12.07
C LYS A 800 7.34 31.82 11.90
N ALA A 801 7.66 30.55 11.67
CA ALA A 801 6.65 29.51 11.45
C ALA A 801 5.84 29.23 12.72
N ILE A 802 6.52 29.08 13.86
CA ILE A 802 5.85 28.93 15.16
C ILE A 802 5.11 30.20 15.53
N ARG A 803 5.72 31.39 15.33
CA ARG A 803 5.03 32.65 15.60
C ARG A 803 3.74 32.81 14.81
N ASN A 804 3.75 32.54 13.50
CA ASN A 804 2.54 32.68 12.67
C ASN A 804 1.38 31.81 13.17
N VAL A 805 1.69 30.57 13.59
CA VAL A 805 0.72 29.63 14.17
C VAL A 805 0.17 30.12 15.50
N LEU A 806 1.01 30.78 16.32
CA LEU A 806 0.63 31.28 17.65
C LEU A 806 -0.02 32.68 17.62
N THR A 807 0.27 33.55 16.64
CA THR A 807 -0.15 34.96 16.63
C THR A 807 -1.52 35.23 16.01
N HIS A 808 -2.06 34.31 15.21
CA HIS A 808 -3.39 34.44 14.60
C HIS A 808 -4.54 33.98 15.51
N THR A 809 -4.26 33.88 16.81
CA THR A 809 -5.20 33.57 17.91
C THR A 809 -5.97 34.79 18.43
N LYS A 810 -5.80 35.97 17.80
CA LYS A 810 -6.56 37.18 18.11
C LYS A 810 -7.56 37.53 17.03
#